data_AF-A0A352PQG8-F1
#
_entry.id   AF-A0A352PQG8-F1
#
_cell.length_a   1.000
_cell.length_b   1.000
_cell.length_c   1.000
_cell.angle_alpha   90.00
_cell.angle_beta   90.00
_cell.angle_gamma   90.00
#
_symmetry.space_group_name_H-M   'P 1'
#
loop_
_entity.id
_entity.type
_entity.pdbx_description
1 polymer ?
#
loop_
_entity_poly.entity_id
_entity_poly.type
_entity_poly.pdbx_seq_one_letter_code
_entity_poly.pdbx_strand_id
1 'polypeptide(L)'
;LQALKQIRERSFSTLPELELNRLGNPFQSRQPSYPGWSAILRLMQQIPKLERICESLDPQQGGGRTTPIIENLPKLSLHGFGLAELLEILLIAVGHTTMSRVAFGKLPAQTLKPLTDKGNIRNYGDIVELLRTCRLMSMAEMAAALGKTLTREQAKELFLLYDDAIRVATDPHMNWDQLHDLSISTLGGVRNRALREMMKFFNLFEFLDNWRELESRGPHQREVLCDYDQRKLEKLEAVMTLSRIAEDFQKRFTEDPISRQPFFFRQFLSSEFHGTGHLFPQLGPEAGFVLLWVTVSAAERHIINFNPLLSRIPSDRVQPRIDKMRDALLRVPVELLQREHSDEMRLALTETDNAFVFDTGLRLTNNPETRAIDVSFVDFDENLQQLEGLLSHLETQKFRGISLKHLQDMERLFAELESFHRVLQQKGCTLVCDSSEDMSRRNQAIQHLEDRLRRVFLAQIFIPEEIYDAIAALASHCPQILGFVLPEFHAFGDLVETWPTRQKQSLGAYVMRCLQKFQALITKDRNAFQDSNLLYQLAKQEFGPLAEESIGASHAQLEMLEHLVDRIQERPVLYQAFMLALLFQDIGKVEKYSLEHSAADQYQKHAEQGAAVLEESGVLAKYHPDPRVQQLVRQLIRYHGLIGHVIQGEEPVTVLEKITEDRDERLLDAFVLHAILAAAGVEEGLLVADLLDRFLLFRARALEIIKSDSDWTTWLRELLRDKGQAILADEHADPEQGLLRILMEETTATPQEQPSKDADPALDRGRRMAAFERLLRLMNASQLDCQDIQMAQLKIPVPFIYHKKRFKSIGMASFEKILGQGLRILQAVASLSPETRRYLLRCLDPLAGRMRVYDFYPLTRFLDVEESLKLLLFAFQSFHRHYGWGASGGMVSFRGLSQHIVHRRADLQGMLRDLPSPDTLFHPELQRIMGSGHAGIVFQGSSVEQAIRVNFKYPVELDSMIEYLEHLWTHETLVKHYQLMTQELQKLPYYTHDYEKRLQKAYKKQRKKVDEHFLRRLQERLAGVADFMGYQEIRAELHASSAISDFTEDQRLLLEEILEAKLGALRNDYLDRLSRGIHALESKEGLEQYWQTIKTELRAYRMFLGIEYESLIAGLIDRKTSSNLP
;
A
#
# COMPACT_ATOMS: atom_id res chain seq x y z
N LEU A 1 23.94 29.04 -12.09
CA LEU A 1 24.39 29.80 -13.28
C LEU A 1 25.37 30.94 -12.96
N GLN A 2 25.02 31.95 -12.14
CA GLN A 2 25.92 33.09 -11.87
C GLN A 2 27.32 32.68 -11.35
N ALA A 3 27.43 31.67 -10.47
CA ALA A 3 28.71 31.12 -10.02
C ALA A 3 29.61 30.59 -11.16
N LEU A 4 29.04 29.90 -12.17
CA LEU A 4 29.78 29.44 -13.35
C LEU A 4 30.35 30.60 -14.15
N LYS A 5 29.64 31.73 -14.22
CA LYS A 5 30.11 32.94 -14.89
C LYS A 5 31.33 33.52 -14.17
N GLN A 6 31.28 33.62 -12.84
CA GLN A 6 32.41 34.09 -12.02
C GLN A 6 33.65 33.18 -12.13
N ILE A 7 33.46 31.85 -12.13
CA ILE A 7 34.54 30.88 -12.30
C ILE A 7 35.19 31.04 -13.69
N ARG A 8 34.38 31.13 -14.76
CA ARG A 8 34.86 31.36 -16.13
C ARG A 8 35.64 32.68 -16.28
N GLU A 9 35.19 33.72 -15.60
CA GLU A 9 35.78 35.06 -15.61
C GLU A 9 36.93 35.23 -14.59
N ARG A 10 37.35 34.14 -13.92
CA ARG A 10 38.39 34.09 -12.87
C ARG A 10 38.15 35.07 -11.70
N SER A 11 36.90 35.45 -11.46
CA SER A 11 36.49 36.40 -10.40
C SER A 11 35.91 35.73 -9.15
N PHE A 12 36.02 34.40 -9.05
CA PHE A 12 35.55 33.62 -7.91
C PHE A 12 36.56 33.68 -6.75
N SER A 13 36.34 34.59 -5.81
CA SER A 13 37.37 35.16 -4.92
C SER A 13 37.84 34.30 -3.73
N THR A 14 37.55 33.01 -3.69
CA THR A 14 37.81 32.15 -2.51
C THR A 14 38.75 30.97 -2.75
N LEU A 15 39.31 30.81 -3.95
CA LEU A 15 40.11 29.65 -4.34
C LEU A 15 41.54 30.02 -4.79
N PRO A 16 42.57 29.19 -4.48
CA PRO A 16 43.90 29.31 -5.04
C PRO A 16 43.93 29.30 -6.59
N GLU A 17 44.92 29.96 -7.19
CA GLU A 17 45.01 30.08 -8.65
C GLU A 17 45.09 28.71 -9.37
N LEU A 18 45.76 27.72 -8.77
CA LEU A 18 45.82 26.35 -9.31
C LEU A 18 44.43 25.68 -9.35
N GLU A 19 43.61 25.90 -8.31
CA GLU A 19 42.26 25.35 -8.21
C GLU A 19 41.30 26.07 -9.16
N LEU A 20 41.40 27.41 -9.28
CA LEU A 20 40.68 28.20 -10.27
C LEU A 20 41.02 27.79 -11.71
N ASN A 21 42.30 27.58 -12.01
CA ASN A 21 42.72 27.08 -13.32
C ASN A 21 42.14 25.67 -13.57
N ARG A 22 42.23 24.75 -12.61
CA ARG A 22 41.62 23.41 -12.69
C ARG A 22 40.10 23.46 -12.92
N LEU A 23 39.37 24.36 -12.28
CA LEU A 23 37.93 24.59 -12.51
C LEU A 23 37.63 25.27 -13.84
N GLY A 24 38.56 26.06 -14.37
CA GLY A 24 38.47 26.70 -15.69
C GLY A 24 38.63 25.74 -16.87
N ASN A 25 39.22 24.55 -16.66
CA ASN A 25 39.54 23.59 -17.73
C ASN A 25 38.35 23.23 -18.66
N PRO A 26 37.12 22.96 -18.18
CA PRO A 26 35.99 22.62 -19.06
C PRO A 26 35.61 23.74 -20.05
N PHE A 27 35.88 25.02 -19.70
CA PHE A 27 35.66 26.15 -20.61
C PHE A 27 36.74 26.29 -21.70
N GLN A 28 37.86 25.57 -21.58
CA GLN A 28 39.02 25.63 -22.48
C GLN A 28 39.13 24.39 -23.38
N SER A 29 38.40 23.31 -23.08
CA SER A 29 38.41 22.09 -23.89
C SER A 29 37.83 22.33 -25.29
N ARG A 30 38.52 21.83 -26.32
CA ARG A 30 38.10 21.92 -27.73
C ARG A 30 37.06 20.85 -28.12
N GLN A 31 36.92 19.79 -27.33
CA GLN A 31 35.95 18.72 -27.49
C GLN A 31 35.43 18.31 -26.10
N PRO A 32 34.30 18.89 -25.63
CA PRO A 32 33.71 18.49 -24.35
C PRO A 32 33.03 17.11 -24.48
N SER A 33 33.49 16.14 -23.69
CA SER A 33 32.88 14.79 -23.66
C SER A 33 31.47 14.77 -23.04
N TYR A 34 31.04 15.86 -22.38
CA TYR A 34 29.69 16.02 -21.84
C TYR A 34 28.71 16.64 -22.89
N PRO A 35 27.66 15.93 -23.34
CA PRO A 35 26.77 16.41 -24.40
C PRO A 35 26.01 17.71 -24.06
N GLY A 36 25.68 17.91 -22.78
CA GLY A 36 24.92 19.06 -22.27
C GLY A 36 25.68 20.39 -22.27
N TRP A 37 27.01 20.36 -22.46
CA TRP A 37 27.88 21.54 -22.28
C TRP A 37 27.48 22.75 -23.14
N SER A 38 27.00 22.51 -24.37
CA SER A 38 26.52 23.57 -25.25
C SER A 38 25.26 24.28 -24.72
N ALA A 39 24.39 23.56 -24.00
CA ALA A 39 23.20 24.12 -23.38
C ALA A 39 23.54 24.91 -22.11
N ILE A 40 24.48 24.44 -21.29
CA ILE A 40 25.01 25.20 -20.13
C ILE A 40 25.54 26.57 -20.59
N LEU A 41 26.32 26.61 -21.67
CA LEU A 41 26.88 27.87 -22.21
C LEU A 41 25.78 28.82 -22.72
N ARG A 42 24.70 28.31 -23.34
CA ARG A 42 23.54 29.13 -23.73
C ARG A 42 22.78 29.65 -22.51
N LEU A 43 22.51 28.81 -21.50
CA LEU A 43 21.87 29.21 -20.25
C LEU A 43 22.66 30.31 -19.52
N MET A 44 23.99 30.24 -19.51
CA MET A 44 24.86 31.29 -18.97
C MET A 44 24.72 32.64 -19.70
N GLN A 45 24.43 32.64 -21.00
CA GLN A 45 24.12 33.85 -21.77
C GLN A 45 22.68 34.33 -21.53
N GLN A 46 21.76 33.42 -21.21
CA GLN A 46 20.33 33.69 -20.99
C GLN A 46 19.96 34.04 -19.53
N ILE A 47 20.93 34.23 -18.62
CA ILE A 47 20.66 34.63 -17.22
C ILE A 47 19.68 35.83 -17.12
N PRO A 48 19.84 36.94 -17.88
CA PRO A 48 18.91 38.08 -17.80
C PRO A 48 17.50 37.78 -18.32
N LYS A 49 17.34 36.72 -19.13
CA LYS A 49 16.05 36.24 -19.62
C LYS A 49 15.33 35.45 -18.52
N LEU A 50 16.05 34.57 -17.81
CA LEU A 50 15.51 33.84 -16.65
C LEU A 50 15.08 34.77 -15.52
N GLU A 51 15.90 35.80 -15.22
CA GLU A 51 15.59 36.80 -14.18
C GLU A 51 14.27 37.54 -14.47
N ARG A 52 14.00 37.92 -15.73
CA ARG A 52 12.73 38.55 -16.14
C ARG A 52 11.52 37.60 -16.11
N ILE A 53 11.73 36.32 -16.41
CA ILE A 53 10.64 35.34 -16.47
C ILE A 53 10.16 34.96 -15.05
N CYS A 54 11.03 35.05 -14.04
CA CYS A 54 10.69 34.79 -12.65
C CYS A 54 9.45 35.60 -12.19
N GLU A 55 9.36 36.88 -12.58
CA GLU A 55 8.21 37.77 -12.29
C GLU A 55 6.90 37.33 -13.00
N SER A 56 7.00 36.64 -14.13
CA SER A 56 5.83 36.14 -14.88
C SER A 56 5.35 34.75 -14.46
N LEU A 57 6.20 33.97 -13.77
CA LEU A 57 5.85 32.64 -13.26
C LEU A 57 5.10 32.68 -11.92
N ASP A 58 5.23 33.77 -11.17
CA ASP A 58 4.48 34.06 -9.94
C ASP A 58 3.79 35.44 -10.01
N PRO A 59 2.66 35.55 -10.74
CA PRO A 59 1.95 36.82 -10.91
C PRO A 59 1.24 37.31 -9.63
N GLN A 60 1.19 36.51 -8.56
CA GLN A 60 0.61 36.91 -7.27
C GLN A 60 1.67 37.32 -6.23
N GLN A 61 2.97 37.24 -6.57
CA GLN A 61 4.10 37.51 -5.67
C GLN A 61 4.10 36.65 -4.39
N GLY A 62 3.48 35.46 -4.42
CA GLY A 62 3.34 34.57 -3.27
C GLY A 62 4.62 33.79 -2.92
N GLY A 63 5.53 33.60 -3.88
CA GLY A 63 6.83 32.96 -3.68
C GLY A 63 8.02 33.80 -4.14
N GLY A 64 7.87 34.62 -5.19
CA GLY A 64 8.94 35.42 -5.77
C GLY A 64 10.16 34.56 -6.10
N ARG A 65 11.26 34.74 -5.34
CA ARG A 65 12.50 33.97 -5.50
C ARG A 65 12.40 32.49 -5.09
N THR A 66 11.32 32.05 -4.43
CA THR A 66 11.09 30.64 -4.07
C THR A 66 10.16 29.89 -5.03
N THR A 67 9.75 30.52 -6.14
CA THR A 67 8.88 29.90 -7.17
C THR A 67 9.45 28.55 -7.64
N PRO A 68 8.70 27.42 -7.54
CA PRO A 68 9.23 26.08 -7.76
C PRO A 68 9.60 25.85 -9.23
N ILE A 69 10.90 25.77 -9.52
CA ILE A 69 11.40 25.73 -10.90
C ILE A 69 10.98 24.47 -11.67
N ILE A 70 10.93 23.30 -10.99
CA ILE A 70 10.63 22.00 -11.61
C ILE A 70 9.18 21.95 -12.11
N GLU A 71 8.22 22.38 -11.28
CA GLU A 71 6.79 22.49 -11.63
C GLU A 71 6.54 23.45 -12.80
N ASN A 72 7.45 24.41 -13.01
CA ASN A 72 7.35 25.43 -14.05
C ASN A 72 8.21 25.15 -15.29
N LEU A 73 8.92 24.01 -15.37
CA LEU A 73 9.65 23.58 -16.58
C LEU A 73 8.79 23.58 -17.86
N PRO A 74 7.52 23.12 -17.86
CA PRO A 74 6.66 23.20 -19.05
C PRO A 74 6.41 24.66 -19.49
N LYS A 75 6.24 25.58 -18.53
CA LYS A 75 6.04 27.02 -18.83
C LYS A 75 7.31 27.64 -19.42
N LEU A 76 8.50 27.25 -18.92
CA LEU A 76 9.77 27.71 -19.48
C LEU A 76 9.93 27.32 -20.97
N SER A 77 9.42 26.16 -21.40
CA SER A 77 9.43 25.79 -22.82
C SER A 77 8.71 26.82 -23.71
N LEU A 78 7.60 27.40 -23.22
CA LEU A 78 6.82 28.43 -23.92
C LEU A 78 7.56 29.77 -24.04
N HIS A 79 8.52 30.03 -23.14
CA HIS A 79 9.43 31.18 -23.25
C HIS A 79 10.64 30.91 -24.18
N GLY A 80 10.63 29.81 -24.94
CA GLY A 80 11.67 29.50 -25.93
C GLY A 80 12.99 29.07 -25.30
N PHE A 81 12.93 28.18 -24.31
CA PHE A 81 14.07 27.35 -23.89
C PHE A 81 13.92 25.98 -24.55
N GLY A 82 14.96 25.51 -25.23
CA GLY A 82 14.95 24.22 -25.93
C GLY A 82 15.06 23.03 -24.96
N LEU A 83 14.71 21.82 -25.42
CA LEU A 83 14.75 20.59 -24.61
C LEU A 83 16.08 20.39 -23.87
N ALA A 84 17.22 20.63 -24.56
CA ALA A 84 18.53 20.53 -23.92
C ALA A 84 18.74 21.57 -22.80
N GLU A 85 18.24 22.79 -22.96
CA GLU A 85 18.33 23.84 -21.94
C GLU A 85 17.42 23.52 -20.73
N LEU A 86 16.25 22.93 -20.97
CA LEU A 86 15.35 22.46 -19.91
C LEU A 86 15.93 21.28 -19.13
N LEU A 87 16.62 20.35 -19.79
CA LEU A 87 17.35 19.25 -19.15
C LEU A 87 18.49 19.77 -18.26
N GLU A 88 19.29 20.73 -18.73
CA GLU A 88 20.32 21.35 -17.89
C GLU A 88 19.70 22.15 -16.72
N ILE A 89 18.57 22.84 -16.90
CA ILE A 89 17.87 23.51 -15.78
C ILE A 89 17.42 22.47 -14.73
N LEU A 90 16.91 21.32 -15.16
CA LEU A 90 16.56 20.22 -14.25
C LEU A 90 17.80 19.71 -13.50
N LEU A 91 18.91 19.45 -14.18
CA LEU A 91 20.17 19.02 -13.55
C LEU A 91 20.77 20.06 -12.62
N ILE A 92 20.65 21.36 -12.92
CA ILE A 92 21.01 22.45 -11.99
C ILE A 92 20.16 22.39 -10.71
N ALA A 93 18.87 22.01 -10.80
CA ALA A 93 17.96 21.97 -9.67
C ALA A 93 18.09 20.70 -8.81
N VAL A 94 18.33 19.53 -9.41
CA VAL A 94 18.47 18.24 -8.70
C VAL A 94 19.91 17.87 -8.35
N GLY A 95 20.89 18.54 -8.98
CA GLY A 95 22.32 18.24 -8.94
C GLY A 95 22.78 17.41 -10.15
N HIS A 96 23.88 17.81 -10.79
CA HIS A 96 24.46 17.07 -11.92
C HIS A 96 25.07 15.76 -11.49
N THR A 97 25.55 15.69 -10.24
CA THR A 97 26.13 14.50 -9.61
C THR A 97 25.88 14.52 -8.11
N THR A 98 26.17 13.40 -7.44
CA THR A 98 26.16 13.35 -5.97
C THR A 98 27.39 14.02 -5.32
N MET A 99 28.39 14.49 -6.08
CA MET A 99 29.65 15.03 -5.51
C MET A 99 29.41 16.17 -4.51
N SER A 100 28.53 17.11 -4.83
CA SER A 100 28.17 18.22 -3.94
C SER A 100 27.54 17.72 -2.62
N ARG A 101 26.71 16.68 -2.68
CA ARG A 101 26.07 16.06 -1.51
C ARG A 101 27.08 15.26 -0.66
N VAL A 102 27.96 14.48 -1.29
CA VAL A 102 29.04 13.73 -0.61
C VAL A 102 30.05 14.69 0.05
N ALA A 103 30.43 15.79 -0.62
CA ALA A 103 31.33 16.79 -0.05
C ALA A 103 30.77 17.41 1.25
N PHE A 104 29.44 17.56 1.35
CA PHE A 104 28.72 17.97 2.57
C PHE A 104 28.38 16.82 3.55
N GLY A 105 28.90 15.61 3.35
CA GLY A 105 28.65 14.44 4.21
C GLY A 105 27.24 13.87 4.13
N LYS A 106 26.41 14.35 3.19
CA LYS A 106 25.00 13.95 3.04
C LYS A 106 24.80 12.62 2.33
N LEU A 107 25.87 12.08 1.74
CA LEU A 107 25.86 10.85 0.96
C LEU A 107 27.18 10.10 1.14
N PRO A 108 27.17 8.76 1.18
CA PRO A 108 28.38 7.95 1.06
C PRO A 108 29.07 8.20 -0.30
N ALA A 109 30.40 8.19 -0.31
CA ALA A 109 31.20 8.42 -1.53
C ALA A 109 30.96 7.34 -2.60
N GLN A 110 30.58 6.13 -2.18
CA GLN A 110 30.09 5.04 -3.02
C GLN A 110 29.03 5.45 -4.05
N THR A 111 28.22 6.49 -3.77
CA THR A 111 27.21 6.99 -4.73
C THR A 111 27.80 7.54 -6.03
N LEU A 112 29.10 7.83 -6.07
CA LEU A 112 29.81 8.25 -7.28
C LEU A 112 30.20 7.08 -8.20
N LYS A 113 29.98 5.83 -7.78
CA LYS A 113 30.31 4.63 -8.57
C LYS A 113 29.85 4.69 -10.03
N PRO A 114 28.64 5.16 -10.40
CA PRO A 114 28.19 5.26 -11.80
C PRO A 114 29.02 6.22 -12.68
N LEU A 115 29.67 7.22 -12.08
CA LEU A 115 30.53 8.19 -12.78
C LEU A 115 31.98 7.68 -12.92
N THR A 116 32.36 6.73 -12.07
CA THR A 116 33.66 6.06 -12.06
C THR A 116 33.56 4.61 -12.56
N ASP A 117 32.46 4.23 -13.21
CA ASP A 117 32.16 2.82 -13.51
C ASP A 117 32.97 2.31 -14.70
N LYS A 118 33.83 1.35 -14.41
CA LYS A 118 34.71 0.65 -15.36
C LYS A 118 33.93 -0.25 -16.34
N GLY A 119 32.61 -0.43 -16.14
CA GLY A 119 31.73 -1.11 -17.10
C GLY A 119 31.25 -0.26 -18.28
N ASN A 120 31.23 1.08 -18.15
CA ASN A 120 30.68 2.01 -19.14
C ASN A 120 31.75 2.68 -20.04
N ILE A 121 32.95 2.09 -20.14
CA ILE A 121 34.16 2.72 -20.70
C ILE A 121 33.96 3.17 -22.15
N ARG A 122 33.80 4.49 -22.32
CA ARG A 122 34.55 5.25 -23.33
C ARG A 122 35.94 5.56 -22.76
N ASN A 123 36.89 5.89 -23.63
CA ASN A 123 38.31 6.09 -23.34
C ASN A 123 38.56 6.84 -22.00
N TYR A 124 39.57 6.45 -21.21
CA TYR A 124 39.87 7.06 -19.90
C TYR A 124 39.91 8.61 -19.92
N GLY A 125 40.34 9.21 -21.04
CA GLY A 125 40.29 10.66 -21.24
C GLY A 125 38.88 11.26 -21.16
N ASP A 126 37.87 10.58 -21.67
CA ASP A 126 36.46 11.02 -21.62
C ASP A 126 35.91 10.99 -20.19
N ILE A 127 36.28 9.99 -19.39
CA ILE A 127 35.89 9.90 -17.97
C ILE A 127 36.52 11.05 -17.18
N VAL A 128 37.79 11.37 -17.44
CA VAL A 128 38.46 12.50 -16.79
C VAL A 128 37.84 13.85 -17.20
N GLU A 129 37.47 14.04 -18.47
CA GLU A 129 36.74 15.26 -18.91
C GLU A 129 35.32 15.35 -18.34
N LEU A 130 34.62 14.22 -18.22
CA LEU A 130 33.33 14.17 -17.53
C LEU A 130 33.49 14.58 -16.06
N LEU A 131 34.40 13.97 -15.32
CA LEU A 131 34.67 14.31 -13.91
C LEU A 131 35.10 15.77 -13.74
N ARG A 132 35.88 16.35 -14.67
CA ARG A 132 36.23 17.79 -14.66
C ARG A 132 34.99 18.67 -14.75
N THR A 133 34.04 18.30 -15.60
CA THR A 133 32.75 18.98 -15.77
C THR A 133 31.89 18.82 -14.50
N CYS A 134 31.78 17.59 -13.98
CA CYS A 134 31.05 17.28 -12.76
C CYS A 134 31.54 18.08 -11.54
N ARG A 135 32.87 18.20 -11.35
CA ARG A 135 33.45 19.03 -10.29
C ARG A 135 33.08 20.50 -10.44
N LEU A 136 33.15 21.04 -11.66
CA LEU A 136 32.80 22.44 -11.92
C LEU A 136 31.32 22.72 -11.63
N MET A 137 30.41 21.85 -12.08
CA MET A 137 28.98 22.00 -11.83
C MET A 137 28.67 21.86 -10.33
N SER A 138 29.27 20.86 -9.67
CA SER A 138 29.13 20.65 -8.22
C SER A 138 29.64 21.85 -7.40
N MET A 139 30.77 22.47 -7.78
CA MET A 139 31.25 23.69 -7.13
C MET A 139 30.24 24.84 -7.26
N ALA A 140 29.63 25.01 -8.43
CA ALA A 140 28.61 26.02 -8.68
C ALA A 140 27.28 25.73 -7.95
N GLU A 141 26.91 24.46 -7.77
CA GLU A 141 25.77 24.01 -6.96
C GLU A 141 26.01 24.32 -5.47
N MET A 142 27.17 23.95 -4.92
CA MET A 142 27.52 24.23 -3.53
C MET A 142 27.50 25.74 -3.24
N ALA A 143 28.05 26.56 -4.14
CA ALA A 143 28.00 28.02 -4.03
C ALA A 143 26.57 28.59 -4.11
N ALA A 144 25.70 28.01 -4.95
CA ALA A 144 24.31 28.42 -5.05
C ALA A 144 23.48 28.05 -3.81
N ALA A 145 23.66 26.82 -3.29
CA ALA A 145 22.92 26.30 -2.15
C ALA A 145 23.25 27.03 -0.83
N LEU A 146 24.49 27.52 -0.66
CA LEU A 146 24.89 28.28 0.53
C LEU A 146 24.41 29.74 0.54
N GLY A 147 24.06 30.31 -0.62
CA GLY A 147 23.69 31.74 -0.75
C GLY A 147 24.77 32.76 -0.36
N LYS A 148 25.99 32.29 -0.07
CA LYS A 148 27.16 33.06 0.42
C LYS A 148 28.43 32.54 -0.27
N THR A 149 29.53 33.28 -0.14
CA THR A 149 30.85 32.86 -0.65
C THR A 149 31.33 31.57 0.02
N LEU A 150 31.53 30.53 -0.78
CA LEU A 150 32.01 29.20 -0.38
C LEU A 150 33.46 29.26 0.13
N THR A 151 33.76 28.58 1.26
CA THR A 151 35.08 28.66 1.91
C THR A 151 36.11 27.74 1.25
N ARG A 152 37.40 28.05 1.46
CA ARG A 152 38.50 27.22 0.93
C ARG A 152 38.42 25.76 1.39
N GLU A 153 38.07 25.51 2.65
CA GLU A 153 38.01 24.13 3.18
C GLU A 153 36.78 23.37 2.66
N GLN A 154 35.65 24.04 2.42
CA GLN A 154 34.50 23.47 1.70
C GLN A 154 34.88 23.07 0.26
N ALA A 155 35.70 23.88 -0.41
CA ALA A 155 36.20 23.57 -1.74
C ALA A 155 37.22 22.42 -1.75
N LYS A 156 38.14 22.42 -0.76
CA LYS A 156 39.15 21.36 -0.56
C LYS A 156 38.50 19.99 -0.46
N GLU A 157 37.40 19.84 0.30
CA GLU A 157 36.65 18.57 0.36
C GLU A 157 36.14 18.11 -1.01
N LEU A 158 35.63 19.02 -1.85
CA LEU A 158 35.20 18.67 -3.21
C LEU A 158 36.39 18.29 -4.13
N PHE A 159 37.55 18.93 -3.95
CA PHE A 159 38.77 18.57 -4.68
C PHE A 159 39.34 17.22 -4.26
N LEU A 160 39.38 16.92 -2.96
CA LEU A 160 39.79 15.61 -2.42
C LEU A 160 38.87 14.51 -2.97
N LEU A 161 37.55 14.71 -2.89
CA LEU A 161 36.56 13.78 -3.43
C LEU A 161 36.68 13.56 -4.95
N TYR A 162 37.06 14.62 -5.70
CA TYR A 162 37.33 14.51 -7.13
C TYR A 162 38.62 13.74 -7.42
N ASP A 163 39.68 13.93 -6.62
CA ASP A 163 40.94 13.20 -6.77
C ASP A 163 40.75 11.71 -6.37
N ASP A 164 39.92 11.40 -5.35
CA ASP A 164 39.46 10.05 -5.03
C ASP A 164 38.65 9.44 -6.19
N ALA A 165 37.74 10.21 -6.81
CA ALA A 165 36.96 9.75 -7.96
C ALA A 165 37.84 9.46 -9.19
N ILE A 166 38.89 10.24 -9.44
CA ILE A 166 39.92 9.91 -10.43
C ILE A 166 40.60 8.60 -10.03
N ARG A 167 41.07 8.48 -8.78
CA ARG A 167 41.79 7.28 -8.32
C ARG A 167 40.95 6.03 -8.57
N VAL A 168 39.70 6.01 -8.15
CA VAL A 168 38.75 4.90 -8.39
C VAL A 168 38.51 4.66 -9.89
N ALA A 169 38.42 5.71 -10.71
CA ALA A 169 38.18 5.58 -12.16
C ALA A 169 39.41 5.10 -12.95
N THR A 170 40.64 5.37 -12.49
CA THR A 170 41.89 5.09 -13.23
C THR A 170 42.72 3.93 -12.69
N ASP A 171 42.63 3.63 -11.39
CA ASP A 171 43.33 2.52 -10.75
C ASP A 171 42.49 1.24 -10.89
N PRO A 172 42.98 0.16 -11.55
CA PRO A 172 42.23 -1.08 -11.70
C PRO A 172 41.78 -1.69 -10.38
N HIS A 173 42.60 -1.59 -9.32
CA HIS A 173 42.45 -2.29 -8.05
C HIS A 173 41.77 -1.47 -6.95
N MET A 174 41.50 -0.19 -7.19
CA MET A 174 40.78 0.68 -6.25
C MET A 174 39.28 0.74 -6.58
N ASN A 175 38.46 0.57 -5.56
CA ASN A 175 37.02 0.85 -5.56
C ASN A 175 36.63 1.75 -4.36
N TRP A 176 35.39 2.25 -4.34
CA TRP A 176 34.93 3.17 -3.30
C TRP A 176 34.86 2.55 -1.89
N ASP A 177 34.71 1.24 -1.77
CA ASP A 177 34.57 0.56 -0.48
C ASP A 177 35.94 0.36 0.19
N GLN A 178 36.95 -0.08 -0.59
CA GLN A 178 38.34 -0.13 -0.13
C GLN A 178 38.86 1.25 0.30
N LEU A 179 38.50 2.30 -0.45
CA LEU A 179 38.88 3.68 -0.11
C LEU A 179 38.18 4.17 1.18
N HIS A 180 36.94 3.70 1.43
CA HIS A 180 36.20 3.99 2.67
C HIS A 180 36.83 3.31 3.89
N ASP A 181 37.17 2.02 3.81
CA ASP A 181 37.79 1.29 4.91
C ASP A 181 39.20 1.82 5.24
N LEU A 182 39.98 2.17 4.21
CA LEU A 182 41.26 2.87 4.36
C LEU A 182 41.07 4.21 5.12
N SER A 183 39.98 4.94 4.86
CA SER A 183 39.68 6.18 5.57
C SER A 183 39.22 5.96 7.02
N ILE A 184 38.48 4.87 7.31
CA ILE A 184 38.12 4.49 8.69
C ILE A 184 39.38 4.14 9.49
N SER A 185 40.28 3.36 8.91
CA SER A 185 41.54 2.94 9.55
C SER A 185 42.44 4.15 9.87
N THR A 186 42.69 5.00 8.88
CA THR A 186 43.51 6.22 9.05
C THR A 186 42.93 7.23 10.05
N LEU A 187 41.60 7.31 10.19
CA LEU A 187 40.97 8.15 11.23
C LEU A 187 40.89 7.47 12.61
N GLY A 188 41.53 6.33 12.82
CA GLY A 188 41.57 5.66 14.12
C GLY A 188 40.21 5.13 14.57
N GLY A 189 39.40 4.64 13.63
CA GLY A 189 38.13 3.97 13.89
C GLY A 189 36.88 4.73 13.46
N VAL A 190 35.79 3.96 13.34
CA VAL A 190 34.50 4.39 12.77
C VAL A 190 33.96 5.66 13.43
N ARG A 191 34.01 5.77 14.77
CA ARG A 191 33.52 6.94 15.51
C ARG A 191 34.10 8.24 14.98
N ASN A 192 35.40 8.28 14.76
CA ASN A 192 36.10 9.49 14.34
C ASN A 192 35.79 9.83 12.87
N ARG A 193 35.66 8.81 12.01
CA ARG A 193 35.16 9.00 10.63
C ARG A 193 33.73 9.53 10.62
N ALA A 194 32.85 9.03 11.48
CA ALA A 194 31.48 9.52 11.61
C ALA A 194 31.45 10.96 12.15
N LEU A 195 32.24 11.28 13.17
CA LEU A 195 32.33 12.63 13.73
C LEU A 195 32.82 13.65 12.68
N ARG A 196 33.82 13.28 11.85
CA ARG A 196 34.26 14.08 10.69
C ARG A 196 33.12 14.40 9.74
N GLU A 197 32.30 13.41 9.38
CA GLU A 197 31.18 13.64 8.48
C GLU A 197 30.02 14.41 9.17
N MET A 198 29.79 14.23 10.47
CA MET A 198 28.85 15.04 11.27
C MET A 198 29.27 16.52 11.32
N MET A 199 30.56 16.83 11.48
CA MET A 199 31.08 18.21 11.47
C MET A 199 30.69 18.98 10.20
N LYS A 200 30.52 18.30 9.06
CA LYS A 200 30.07 18.92 7.81
C LYS A 200 28.62 19.43 7.90
N PHE A 201 27.74 18.74 8.65
CA PHE A 201 26.36 19.18 8.88
C PHE A 201 26.31 20.44 9.74
N PHE A 202 27.20 20.56 10.72
CA PHE A 202 27.36 21.76 11.55
C PHE A 202 28.21 22.87 10.90
N ASN A 203 28.66 22.68 9.66
CA ASN A 203 29.49 23.62 8.89
C ASN A 203 30.87 23.92 9.53
N LEU A 204 31.51 22.89 10.11
CA LEU A 204 32.80 22.92 10.81
C LEU A 204 33.95 22.37 9.93
N PHE A 205 34.00 22.78 8.67
CA PHE A 205 34.92 22.27 7.65
C PHE A 205 36.40 22.49 7.96
N GLU A 206 36.73 23.48 8.79
CA GLU A 206 38.11 23.86 9.12
C GLU A 206 38.86 22.84 9.99
N PHE A 207 38.15 21.86 10.58
CA PHE A 207 38.69 20.93 11.58
C PHE A 207 38.61 19.45 11.21
N LEU A 208 38.15 19.14 9.99
CA LEU A 208 37.80 17.79 9.54
C LEU A 208 38.92 16.75 9.60
N ASP A 209 40.19 17.17 9.68
CA ASP A 209 41.34 16.27 9.65
C ASP A 209 42.23 16.35 10.92
N ASN A 210 42.11 17.41 11.74
CA ASN A 210 43.06 17.75 12.81
C ASN A 210 42.46 17.85 14.23
N TRP A 211 41.13 17.75 14.39
CA TRP A 211 40.46 17.97 15.67
C TRP A 211 40.93 17.06 16.82
N ARG A 212 41.25 15.78 16.55
CA ARG A 212 41.72 14.82 17.56
C ARG A 212 43.10 15.16 18.08
N GLU A 213 43.95 15.71 17.21
CA GLU A 213 45.21 16.28 17.68
C GLU A 213 44.90 17.46 18.58
N LEU A 214 44.14 18.46 18.11
CA LEU A 214 43.73 19.65 18.87
C LEU A 214 43.11 19.32 20.25
N GLU A 215 42.33 18.25 20.37
CA GLU A 215 41.67 17.82 21.62
C GLU A 215 42.69 17.51 22.72
N SER A 216 43.75 16.78 22.39
CA SER A 216 44.84 16.41 23.31
C SER A 216 45.82 17.54 23.68
N ARG A 217 45.67 18.72 23.07
CA ARG A 217 46.70 19.78 23.04
C ARG A 217 46.37 20.92 24.00
N GLY A 218 47.42 21.54 24.55
CA GLY A 218 47.26 22.71 25.40
C GLY A 218 46.83 23.96 24.61
N PRO A 219 46.50 25.08 25.29
CA PRO A 219 46.00 26.28 24.64
C PRO A 219 46.99 26.81 23.57
N HIS A 220 48.29 26.79 23.85
CA HIS A 220 49.30 27.33 22.92
C HIS A 220 49.47 26.43 21.69
N GLN A 221 49.49 25.10 21.87
CA GLN A 221 49.43 24.16 20.74
C GLN A 221 48.13 24.31 19.91
N ARG A 222 46.98 24.57 20.54
CA ARG A 222 45.72 24.82 19.80
C ARG A 222 45.80 26.10 18.97
N GLU A 223 46.43 27.15 19.50
CA GLU A 223 46.71 28.36 18.73
C GLU A 223 47.63 28.11 17.51
N VAL A 224 48.73 27.32 17.66
CA VAL A 224 49.60 26.92 16.53
C VAL A 224 48.78 26.28 15.42
N LEU A 225 47.96 25.31 15.79
CA LEU A 225 47.24 24.44 14.87
C LEU A 225 46.03 25.14 14.25
N CYS A 226 45.53 26.24 14.86
CA CYS A 226 44.51 27.12 14.28
C CYS A 226 45.09 28.28 13.44
N ASP A 227 46.42 28.44 13.39
CA ASP A 227 47.13 29.62 12.83
C ASP A 227 46.62 30.95 13.45
N TYR A 228 46.32 30.91 14.76
CA TYR A 228 46.03 32.08 15.63
C TYR A 228 44.75 32.90 15.28
N ASP A 229 43.64 32.26 14.86
CA ASP A 229 42.37 32.90 14.46
C ASP A 229 41.20 32.67 15.47
N GLN A 230 40.58 33.76 15.94
CA GLN A 230 39.48 33.73 16.92
C GLN A 230 38.18 33.07 16.44
N ARG A 231 37.77 33.24 15.17
CA ARG A 231 36.54 32.60 14.66
C ARG A 231 36.72 31.10 14.48
N LYS A 232 37.96 30.66 14.26
CA LYS A 232 38.32 29.26 14.30
C LYS A 232 38.25 28.71 15.73
N LEU A 233 38.61 29.48 16.76
CA LEU A 233 38.48 29.05 18.16
C LEU A 233 37.02 28.81 18.60
N GLU A 234 36.07 29.67 18.22
CA GLU A 234 34.63 29.45 18.49
C GLU A 234 34.11 28.17 17.81
N LYS A 235 34.49 27.96 16.53
CA LYS A 235 34.18 26.73 15.81
C LYS A 235 34.86 25.50 16.43
N LEU A 236 36.07 25.65 16.94
CA LEU A 236 36.79 24.59 17.64
C LEU A 236 36.05 24.19 18.92
N GLU A 237 35.47 25.14 19.65
CA GLU A 237 34.63 24.85 20.82
C GLU A 237 33.39 24.03 20.44
N ALA A 238 32.70 24.38 19.34
CA ALA A 238 31.60 23.56 18.81
C ALA A 238 32.05 22.13 18.41
N VAL A 239 33.26 21.98 17.84
CA VAL A 239 33.88 20.68 17.56
C VAL A 239 34.18 19.89 18.84
N MET A 240 34.72 20.54 19.88
CA MET A 240 35.00 19.91 21.18
C MET A 240 33.71 19.47 21.89
N THR A 241 32.66 20.27 21.81
CA THR A 241 31.33 19.94 22.33
C THR A 241 30.76 18.71 21.62
N LEU A 242 30.79 18.69 20.28
CA LEU A 242 30.35 17.53 19.50
C LEU A 242 31.17 16.27 19.80
N SER A 243 32.49 16.40 19.95
CA SER A 243 33.39 15.29 20.33
C SER A 243 33.05 14.74 21.71
N ARG A 244 32.89 15.62 22.72
CA ARG A 244 32.54 15.25 24.09
C ARG A 244 31.19 14.55 24.17
N ILE A 245 30.16 15.07 23.49
CA ILE A 245 28.83 14.44 23.49
C ILE A 245 28.90 13.05 22.85
N ALA A 246 29.59 12.90 21.73
CA ALA A 246 29.78 11.60 21.10
C ALA A 246 30.57 10.62 22.00
N GLU A 247 31.52 11.12 22.80
CA GLU A 247 32.25 10.32 23.78
C GLU A 247 31.40 9.96 25.01
N ASP A 248 30.57 10.89 25.51
CA ASP A 248 29.70 10.67 26.67
C ASP A 248 28.57 9.68 26.34
N PHE A 249 27.93 9.82 25.17
CA PHE A 249 26.98 8.83 24.66
C PHE A 249 27.66 7.47 24.47
N GLN A 250 28.88 7.44 23.91
CA GLN A 250 29.63 6.19 23.78
C GLN A 250 29.86 5.56 25.17
N LYS A 251 30.46 6.29 26.12
CA LYS A 251 30.75 5.80 27.48
C LYS A 251 29.51 5.26 28.17
N ARG A 252 28.41 6.01 28.19
CA ARG A 252 27.15 5.64 28.85
C ARG A 252 26.55 4.33 28.32
N PHE A 253 26.66 4.07 27.01
CA PHE A 253 26.15 2.85 26.39
C PHE A 253 27.26 1.81 26.13
N THR A 254 28.18 1.62 27.09
CA THR A 254 29.30 0.63 27.01
C THR A 254 29.01 -0.69 27.69
N GLU A 255 28.09 -0.74 28.66
CA GLU A 255 27.90 -1.92 29.51
C GLU A 255 26.99 -3.03 28.91
N ASP A 256 26.36 -2.80 27.74
CA ASP A 256 25.63 -3.84 27.00
C ASP A 256 26.62 -4.82 26.30
N PRO A 257 26.61 -6.14 26.62
CA PRO A 257 27.52 -7.12 26.03
C PRO A 257 27.49 -7.23 24.50
N ILE A 258 26.42 -6.72 23.85
CA ILE A 258 26.27 -6.68 22.39
C ILE A 258 26.31 -5.20 21.94
N SER A 259 27.43 -4.53 22.22
CA SER A 259 27.61 -3.09 21.99
C SER A 259 27.27 -2.65 20.56
N ARG A 260 26.19 -1.87 20.43
CA ARG A 260 25.84 -1.11 19.20
C ARG A 260 26.69 0.15 18.99
N GLN A 261 27.74 0.41 19.78
CA GLN A 261 28.59 1.59 19.58
C GLN A 261 29.21 1.67 18.17
N PRO A 262 29.78 0.59 17.59
CA PRO A 262 30.24 0.64 16.20
C PRO A 262 29.07 0.73 15.23
N PHE A 263 27.87 0.27 15.63
CA PHE A 263 26.68 0.21 14.78
C PHE A 263 26.12 1.60 14.48
N PHE A 264 25.87 2.46 15.48
CA PHE A 264 25.40 3.83 15.23
C PHE A 264 26.34 4.62 14.31
N PHE A 265 27.64 4.62 14.59
CA PHE A 265 28.61 5.37 13.78
C PHE A 265 28.80 4.77 12.37
N ARG A 266 28.75 3.43 12.21
CA ARG A 266 28.75 2.78 10.87
C ARG A 266 27.48 3.11 10.10
N GLN A 267 26.34 3.05 10.75
CA GLN A 267 25.03 3.30 10.16
C GLN A 267 24.88 4.77 9.74
N PHE A 268 25.37 5.71 10.54
CA PHE A 268 25.47 7.11 10.14
C PHE A 268 26.30 7.26 8.86
N LEU A 269 27.48 6.64 8.79
CA LEU A 269 28.38 6.72 7.64
C LEU A 269 27.85 6.08 6.36
N SER A 270 26.98 5.07 6.47
CA SER A 270 26.32 4.45 5.31
C SER A 270 25.01 5.14 4.91
N SER A 271 24.53 6.12 5.67
CA SER A 271 23.22 6.77 5.45
C SER A 271 23.27 7.99 4.51
N GLU A 272 22.24 8.09 3.67
CA GLU A 272 21.86 9.28 2.92
C GLU A 272 21.05 10.23 3.80
N PHE A 273 21.36 11.52 3.71
CA PHE A 273 20.67 12.57 4.44
C PHE A 273 20.15 13.68 3.50
N HIS A 274 18.97 14.20 3.84
CA HIS A 274 18.36 15.37 3.19
C HIS A 274 17.98 16.41 4.25
N GLY A 275 17.88 17.70 3.88
CA GLY A 275 17.46 18.77 4.80
C GLY A 275 18.49 19.27 5.82
N THR A 276 19.71 18.73 5.86
CA THR A 276 20.66 19.00 6.95
C THR A 276 21.20 20.44 7.01
N GLY A 277 21.45 21.08 5.86
CA GLY A 277 22.35 22.24 5.75
C GLY A 277 21.90 23.54 6.42
N HIS A 278 20.59 23.76 6.61
CA HIS A 278 20.07 24.91 7.35
C HIS A 278 19.66 24.56 8.78
N LEU A 279 19.38 23.29 9.05
CA LEU A 279 18.84 22.80 10.32
C LEU A 279 19.93 22.63 11.38
N PHE A 280 20.95 21.82 11.11
CA PHE A 280 21.97 21.46 12.10
C PHE A 280 22.82 22.64 12.60
N PRO A 281 23.23 23.61 11.76
CA PRO A 281 23.95 24.80 12.24
C PRO A 281 23.12 25.69 13.17
N GLN A 282 21.79 25.60 13.14
CA GLN A 282 20.88 26.39 13.99
C GLN A 282 20.46 25.64 15.26
N LEU A 283 20.29 24.31 15.19
CA LEU A 283 20.07 23.46 16.37
C LEU A 283 21.28 23.45 17.32
N GLY A 284 22.50 23.55 16.77
CA GLY A 284 23.75 23.44 17.52
C GLY A 284 24.13 21.99 17.86
N PRO A 285 25.36 21.74 18.37
CA PRO A 285 25.89 20.39 18.55
C PRO A 285 25.06 19.47 19.45
N GLU A 286 24.49 19.99 20.54
CA GLU A 286 23.72 19.21 21.52
C GLU A 286 22.40 18.66 20.95
N ALA A 287 21.46 19.54 20.64
CA ALA A 287 20.17 19.14 20.05
C ALA A 287 20.36 18.43 18.70
N GLY A 288 21.33 18.87 17.89
CA GLY A 288 21.67 18.22 16.63
C GLY A 288 22.19 16.79 16.80
N PHE A 289 23.04 16.52 17.80
CA PHE A 289 23.50 15.16 18.07
C PHE A 289 22.37 14.26 18.57
N VAL A 290 21.49 14.75 19.46
CA VAL A 290 20.31 14.00 19.92
C VAL A 290 19.40 13.62 18.74
N LEU A 291 19.12 14.58 17.83
CA LEU A 291 18.31 14.32 16.63
C LEU A 291 18.94 13.27 15.71
N LEU A 292 20.27 13.32 15.50
CA LEU A 292 20.99 12.29 14.74
C LEU A 292 20.97 10.94 15.47
N TRP A 293 21.20 10.91 16.78
CA TRP A 293 21.19 9.69 17.59
C TRP A 293 19.87 8.94 17.44
N VAL A 294 18.75 9.64 17.66
CA VAL A 294 17.40 9.07 17.56
C VAL A 294 17.11 8.60 16.13
N THR A 295 17.30 9.46 15.13
CA THR A 295 16.87 9.15 13.75
C THR A 295 17.72 8.08 13.06
N VAL A 296 19.02 8.04 13.31
CA VAL A 296 19.88 6.97 12.78
C VAL A 296 19.63 5.67 13.55
N SER A 297 19.46 5.71 14.88
CA SER A 297 19.23 4.49 15.66
C SER A 297 17.86 3.87 15.39
N ALA A 298 16.82 4.67 15.15
CA ALA A 298 15.50 4.20 14.75
C ALA A 298 15.44 3.72 13.29
N ALA A 299 16.39 4.10 12.44
CA ALA A 299 16.39 3.67 11.05
C ALA A 299 16.76 2.19 10.89
N GLU A 300 16.01 1.47 10.06
CA GLU A 300 16.48 0.18 9.49
C GLU A 300 17.19 0.36 8.15
N ARG A 301 16.92 1.49 7.47
CA ARG A 301 17.40 1.80 6.12
C ARG A 301 18.25 3.06 6.12
N HIS A 302 19.10 3.15 5.11
CA HIS A 302 20.13 4.18 5.00
C HIS A 302 19.65 5.47 4.31
N ILE A 303 18.42 5.94 4.55
CA ILE A 303 17.94 7.22 3.98
C ILE A 303 17.08 7.96 5.02
N ILE A 304 17.49 9.16 5.42
CA ILE A 304 16.83 9.99 6.43
C ILE A 304 16.59 11.40 5.84
N ASN A 305 15.35 11.87 5.87
CA ASN A 305 14.93 13.11 5.24
C ASN A 305 14.41 14.10 6.28
N PHE A 306 15.21 15.15 6.56
CA PHE A 306 14.84 16.24 7.47
C PHE A 306 14.09 17.40 6.78
N ASN A 307 13.87 17.36 5.46
CA ASN A 307 13.13 18.43 4.78
C ASN A 307 11.70 18.66 5.33
N PRO A 308 10.91 17.63 5.74
CA PRO A 308 9.54 17.84 6.19
C PRO A 308 9.43 18.72 7.44
N LEU A 309 10.42 18.68 8.35
CA LEU A 309 10.48 19.48 9.59
C LEU A 309 10.21 20.98 9.38
N LEU A 310 10.69 21.54 8.27
CA LEU A 310 10.58 22.95 7.91
C LEU A 310 9.73 23.18 6.64
N SER A 311 9.13 22.13 6.08
CA SER A 311 8.35 22.21 4.85
C SER A 311 7.04 22.98 5.07
N ARG A 312 6.65 23.82 4.10
CA ARG A 312 5.39 24.60 4.10
C ARG A 312 5.26 25.62 5.24
N ILE A 313 6.32 25.86 6.03
CA ILE A 313 6.35 26.88 7.08
C ILE A 313 6.73 28.24 6.47
N PRO A 314 5.96 29.31 6.71
CA PRO A 314 6.33 30.68 6.32
C PRO A 314 7.70 31.10 6.89
N SER A 315 8.49 31.84 6.11
CA SER A 315 9.90 32.16 6.46
C SER A 315 10.08 32.87 7.80
N ASP A 316 9.09 33.63 8.26
CA ASP A 316 9.03 34.29 9.57
C ASP A 316 8.82 33.31 10.74
N ARG A 317 8.23 32.14 10.49
CA ARG A 317 7.98 31.09 11.49
C ARG A 317 9.04 30.00 11.55
N VAL A 318 10.01 29.98 10.62
CA VAL A 318 11.08 28.97 10.57
C VAL A 318 11.97 29.02 11.82
N GLN A 319 12.40 30.20 12.28
CA GLN A 319 13.22 30.29 13.50
C GLN A 319 12.46 29.86 14.77
N PRO A 320 11.24 30.37 15.07
CA PRO A 320 10.44 29.88 16.18
C PRO A 320 10.21 28.35 16.19
N ARG A 321 10.09 27.73 15.01
CA ARG A 321 9.98 26.27 14.87
C ARG A 321 11.27 25.55 15.28
N ILE A 322 12.41 26.04 14.81
CA ILE A 322 13.73 25.48 15.16
C ILE A 322 14.00 25.65 16.66
N ASP A 323 13.62 26.78 17.25
CA ASP A 323 13.75 27.04 18.68
C ASP A 323 12.89 26.05 19.50
N LYS A 324 11.60 25.86 19.16
CA LYS A 324 10.73 24.83 19.77
C LYS A 324 11.36 23.43 19.67
N MET A 325 11.84 23.04 18.49
CA MET A 325 12.47 21.73 18.28
C MET A 325 13.74 21.56 19.11
N ARG A 326 14.59 22.59 19.18
CA ARG A 326 15.82 22.58 19.97
C ARG A 326 15.52 22.42 21.44
N ASP A 327 14.57 23.19 21.97
CA ASP A 327 14.19 23.15 23.38
C ASP A 327 13.51 21.81 23.74
N ALA A 328 12.76 21.19 22.83
CA ALA A 328 12.22 19.84 23.01
C ALA A 328 13.32 18.77 23.01
N LEU A 329 14.28 18.83 22.08
CA LEU A 329 15.42 17.91 22.01
C LEU A 329 16.34 18.00 23.24
N LEU A 330 16.57 19.22 23.75
CA LEU A 330 17.41 19.45 24.95
C LEU A 330 16.74 19.00 26.26
N ARG A 331 15.42 18.82 26.29
CA ARG A 331 14.71 18.23 27.45
C ARG A 331 14.86 16.72 27.54
N VAL A 332 15.23 16.04 26.45
CA VAL A 332 15.34 14.56 26.42
C VAL A 332 16.51 14.10 27.30
N PRO A 333 16.26 13.38 28.41
CA PRO A 333 17.33 12.79 29.22
C PRO A 333 18.09 11.76 28.39
N VAL A 334 19.42 11.86 28.38
CA VAL A 334 20.29 10.91 27.67
C VAL A 334 20.07 9.48 28.19
N GLU A 335 19.70 9.35 29.47
CA GLU A 335 19.37 8.10 30.14
C GLU A 335 18.18 7.36 29.52
N LEU A 336 17.27 8.03 28.80
CA LEU A 336 16.14 7.39 28.12
C LEU A 336 16.46 6.95 26.68
N LEU A 337 17.59 7.40 26.11
CA LEU A 337 18.00 7.11 24.73
C LEU A 337 18.75 5.76 24.60
N GLN A 338 18.40 4.81 25.47
CA GLN A 338 18.96 3.46 25.53
C GLN A 338 18.47 2.58 24.37
N ARG A 339 18.89 1.31 24.38
CA ARG A 339 18.62 0.34 23.32
C ARG A 339 17.13 0.03 23.20
N GLU A 340 16.45 -0.08 24.33
CA GLU A 340 15.03 -0.37 24.49
C GLU A 340 14.21 0.63 23.66
N HIS A 341 14.43 1.93 23.89
CA HIS A 341 13.77 3.00 23.13
C HIS A 341 14.04 2.93 21.62
N SER A 342 15.27 2.59 21.21
CA SER A 342 15.60 2.45 19.79
C SER A 342 14.92 1.25 19.13
N ASP A 343 14.80 0.13 19.86
CA ASP A 343 14.13 -1.09 19.38
C ASP A 343 12.59 -0.91 19.41
N GLU A 344 12.04 -0.18 20.38
CA GLU A 344 10.63 0.27 20.43
C GLU A 344 10.27 1.17 19.22
N MET A 345 11.09 2.17 18.90
CA MET A 345 10.85 3.04 17.75
C MET A 345 10.88 2.28 16.42
N ARG A 346 11.76 1.28 16.27
CA ARG A 346 11.77 0.40 15.09
C ARG A 346 10.51 -0.44 15.01
N LEU A 347 10.09 -1.02 16.14
CA LEU A 347 8.85 -1.80 16.19
C LEU A 347 7.66 -0.95 15.75
N ALA A 348 7.51 0.26 16.32
CA ALA A 348 6.45 1.21 15.94
C ALA A 348 6.50 1.62 14.45
N LEU A 349 7.70 1.86 13.89
CA LEU A 349 7.90 2.12 12.47
C LEU A 349 7.54 0.91 11.58
N THR A 350 7.77 -0.31 12.04
CA THR A 350 7.40 -1.53 11.28
C THR A 350 5.93 -1.93 11.42
N GLU A 351 5.27 -1.58 12.53
CA GLU A 351 3.86 -1.90 12.79
C GLU A 351 2.89 -0.83 12.26
N THR A 352 3.28 0.45 12.26
CA THR A 352 2.34 1.58 12.00
C THR A 352 2.88 2.63 11.02
N ASP A 353 4.02 2.37 10.39
CA ASP A 353 4.81 3.31 9.57
C ASP A 353 5.20 4.62 10.28
N ASN A 354 4.92 4.78 11.58
CA ASN A 354 5.15 6.00 12.35
C ASN A 354 5.73 5.70 13.73
N ALA A 355 6.65 6.53 14.19
CA ALA A 355 7.14 6.53 15.58
C ALA A 355 7.35 7.96 16.08
N PHE A 356 7.07 8.20 17.35
CA PHE A 356 7.29 9.48 18.01
C PHE A 356 8.44 9.40 19.01
N VAL A 357 9.17 10.50 19.15
CA VAL A 357 10.25 10.64 20.14
C VAL A 357 9.62 11.14 21.44
N PHE A 358 9.14 10.22 22.28
CA PHE A 358 8.38 10.55 23.50
C PHE A 358 7.20 11.49 23.18
N ASP A 359 6.96 12.49 24.03
CA ASP A 359 5.98 13.57 23.88
C ASP A 359 6.53 14.82 23.15
N THR A 360 7.76 14.77 22.61
CA THR A 360 8.44 15.95 22.02
C THR A 360 7.79 16.53 20.75
N GLY A 361 6.81 15.83 20.17
CA GLY A 361 6.21 16.15 18.87
C GLY A 361 7.04 15.73 17.64
N LEU A 362 8.30 15.32 17.81
CA LEU A 362 9.10 14.77 16.69
C LEU A 362 8.55 13.40 16.27
N ARG A 363 8.17 13.29 14.99
CA ARG A 363 7.63 12.08 14.36
C ARG A 363 8.51 11.62 13.21
N LEU A 364 8.92 10.36 13.25
CA LEU A 364 9.55 9.64 12.15
C LEU A 364 8.46 8.88 11.40
N THR A 365 8.45 8.96 10.08
CA THR A 365 7.50 8.25 9.21
C THR A 365 8.25 7.49 8.12
N ASN A 366 7.92 6.22 7.90
CA ASN A 366 8.49 5.39 6.85
C ASN A 366 7.80 5.70 5.51
N ASN A 367 8.53 6.21 4.53
CA ASN A 367 7.99 6.57 3.22
C ASN A 367 8.08 5.36 2.26
N PRO A 368 6.97 4.77 1.79
CA PRO A 368 7.00 3.56 0.99
C PRO A 368 7.56 3.78 -0.43
N GLU A 369 7.40 4.98 -0.99
CA GLU A 369 7.88 5.32 -2.34
C GLU A 369 9.39 5.55 -2.36
N THR A 370 9.88 6.44 -1.50
CA THR A 370 11.30 6.82 -1.45
C THR A 370 12.14 5.86 -0.60
N ARG A 371 11.50 5.03 0.23
CA ARG A 371 12.11 4.13 1.24
C ARG A 371 12.93 4.87 2.30
N ALA A 372 12.69 6.17 2.46
CA ALA A 372 13.32 7.02 3.46
C ALA A 372 12.51 7.09 4.75
N ILE A 373 13.18 7.45 5.84
CA ILE A 373 12.50 7.96 7.03
C ILE A 373 12.36 9.46 6.89
N ASP A 374 11.13 9.90 6.69
CA ASP A 374 10.72 11.30 6.71
C ASP A 374 10.59 11.75 8.16
N VAL A 375 11.38 12.75 8.55
CA VAL A 375 11.35 13.33 9.89
C VAL A 375 10.47 14.57 9.84
N SER A 376 9.47 14.62 10.72
CA SER A 376 8.45 15.66 10.82
C SER A 376 8.26 16.08 12.29
N PHE A 377 7.53 17.18 12.51
CA PHE A 377 7.22 17.68 13.85
C PHE A 377 5.74 18.03 13.92
N VAL A 378 5.04 17.41 14.87
CA VAL A 378 3.62 17.63 15.18
C VAL A 378 3.55 18.65 16.30
N ASP A 379 3.07 19.86 15.98
CA ASP A 379 2.89 20.93 16.97
C ASP A 379 1.46 20.84 17.48
N PHE A 380 1.28 20.12 18.59
CA PHE A 380 -0.04 19.74 19.09
C PHE A 380 -1.00 20.94 19.19
N ASP A 381 -0.56 22.02 19.85
CA ASP A 381 -1.42 23.17 20.14
C ASP A 381 -1.75 23.97 18.87
N GLU A 382 -0.80 24.13 17.93
CA GLU A 382 -1.05 24.78 16.64
C GLU A 382 -1.95 23.92 15.73
N ASN A 383 -1.72 22.60 15.68
CA ASN A 383 -2.52 21.68 14.86
C ASN A 383 -3.97 21.59 15.38
N LEU A 384 -4.16 21.54 16.70
CA LEU A 384 -5.48 21.57 17.34
C LEU A 384 -6.24 22.84 16.95
N GLN A 385 -5.62 24.01 17.12
CA GLN A 385 -6.24 25.30 16.80
C GLN A 385 -6.60 25.41 15.31
N GLN A 386 -5.74 24.93 14.40
CA GLN A 386 -6.03 24.90 12.96
C GLN A 386 -7.21 23.97 12.64
N LEU A 387 -7.25 22.77 13.21
CA LEU A 387 -8.34 21.82 12.96
C LEU A 387 -9.68 22.30 13.56
N GLU A 388 -9.68 22.93 14.73
CA GLU A 388 -10.88 23.59 15.29
C GLU A 388 -11.41 24.71 14.39
N GLY A 389 -10.52 25.49 13.77
CA GLY A 389 -10.88 26.53 12.80
C GLY A 389 -11.54 25.93 11.55
N LEU A 390 -10.97 24.87 10.99
CA LEU A 390 -11.51 24.17 9.82
C LEU A 390 -12.84 23.46 10.13
N LEU A 391 -12.97 22.82 11.30
CA LEU A 391 -14.23 22.21 11.76
C LEU A 391 -15.34 23.27 11.93
N SER A 392 -15.01 24.43 12.49
CA SER A 392 -15.98 25.53 12.63
C SER A 392 -16.44 26.08 11.26
N HIS A 393 -15.59 26.01 10.24
CA HIS A 393 -15.97 26.33 8.87
C HIS A 393 -16.90 25.26 8.26
N LEU A 394 -16.59 23.97 8.46
CA LEU A 394 -17.44 22.84 8.05
C LEU A 394 -18.80 22.82 8.77
N GLU A 395 -18.89 23.29 10.01
CA GLU A 395 -20.18 23.47 10.72
C GLU A 395 -21.07 24.55 10.09
N THR A 396 -20.50 25.57 9.47
CA THR A 396 -21.25 26.73 8.94
C THR A 396 -21.57 26.63 7.44
N GLN A 397 -21.07 25.60 6.75
CA GLN A 397 -21.28 25.39 5.32
C GLN A 397 -21.70 23.95 5.02
N LYS A 398 -22.29 23.71 3.85
CA LYS A 398 -22.47 22.35 3.33
C LYS A 398 -21.12 21.76 2.91
N PHE A 399 -20.98 20.44 3.00
CA PHE A 399 -19.80 19.71 2.55
C PHE A 399 -19.32 20.12 1.15
N ARG A 400 -20.22 20.23 0.16
CA ARG A 400 -19.92 20.71 -1.21
C ARG A 400 -19.33 22.13 -1.30
N GLY A 401 -19.46 22.97 -0.26
CA GLY A 401 -18.91 24.33 -0.23
C GLY A 401 -17.42 24.40 0.11
N ILE A 402 -16.84 23.30 0.59
CA ILE A 402 -15.50 23.27 1.17
C ILE A 402 -14.45 23.01 0.08
N SER A 403 -13.40 23.81 0.07
CA SER A 403 -12.30 23.61 -0.87
C SER A 403 -11.58 22.28 -0.63
N LEU A 404 -11.15 21.61 -1.70
CA LEU A 404 -10.33 20.39 -1.63
C LEU A 404 -9.09 20.59 -0.73
N LYS A 405 -8.50 21.79 -0.76
CA LYS A 405 -7.37 22.13 0.10
C LYS A 405 -7.74 22.05 1.58
N HIS A 406 -8.88 22.59 1.99
CA HIS A 406 -9.35 22.51 3.38
C HIS A 406 -9.59 21.06 3.81
N LEU A 407 -10.18 20.22 2.95
CA LEU A 407 -10.37 18.79 3.24
C LEU A 407 -9.03 18.04 3.41
N GLN A 408 -8.04 18.32 2.55
CA GLN A 408 -6.69 17.75 2.66
C GLN A 408 -5.93 18.26 3.90
N ASP A 409 -6.08 19.55 4.24
CA ASP A 409 -5.49 20.12 5.45
C ASP A 409 -6.15 19.51 6.72
N MET A 410 -7.48 19.29 6.71
CA MET A 410 -8.19 18.59 7.79
C MET A 410 -7.74 17.14 7.97
N GLU A 411 -7.68 16.35 6.89
CA GLU A 411 -7.20 14.96 6.91
C GLU A 411 -5.79 14.87 7.51
N ARG A 412 -4.85 15.70 7.05
CA ARG A 412 -3.48 15.73 7.56
C ARG A 412 -3.43 16.11 9.04
N LEU A 413 -4.14 17.18 9.44
CA LEU A 413 -4.15 17.65 10.83
C LEU A 413 -4.78 16.61 11.76
N PHE A 414 -5.86 15.95 11.33
CA PHE A 414 -6.47 14.85 12.06
C PHE A 414 -5.51 13.67 12.20
N ALA A 415 -4.89 13.22 11.10
CA ALA A 415 -3.88 12.15 11.10
C ALA A 415 -2.70 12.45 12.05
N GLU A 416 -2.22 13.69 12.07
CA GLU A 416 -1.13 14.15 12.96
C GLU A 416 -1.55 14.13 14.44
N LEU A 417 -2.77 14.58 14.76
CA LEU A 417 -3.28 14.58 16.13
C LEU A 417 -3.67 13.19 16.62
N GLU A 418 -4.30 12.35 15.78
CA GLU A 418 -4.69 10.98 16.12
C GLU A 418 -3.46 10.08 16.33
N SER A 419 -2.46 10.18 15.44
CA SER A 419 -1.20 9.44 15.60
C SER A 419 -0.41 9.87 16.84
N PHE A 420 -0.43 11.15 17.20
CA PHE A 420 0.12 11.62 18.47
C PHE A 420 -0.68 11.09 19.66
N HIS A 421 -2.02 11.22 19.65
CA HIS A 421 -2.90 10.73 20.73
C HIS A 421 -2.72 9.24 21.02
N ARG A 422 -2.55 8.43 19.98
CA ARG A 422 -2.34 6.98 20.09
C ARG A 422 -1.09 6.65 20.91
N VAL A 423 0.01 7.41 20.74
CA VAL A 423 1.22 7.27 21.56
C VAL A 423 0.95 7.66 23.01
N LEU A 424 0.18 8.73 23.25
CA LEU A 424 -0.19 9.14 24.61
C LEU A 424 -1.06 8.12 25.36
N GLN A 425 -1.86 7.32 24.64
CA GLN A 425 -2.69 6.26 25.23
C GLN A 425 -1.94 4.93 25.46
N GLN A 426 -0.75 4.73 24.89
CA GLN A 426 0.00 3.49 25.08
C GLN A 426 0.44 3.34 26.54
N LYS A 427 0.02 2.25 27.19
CA LYS A 427 0.37 1.96 28.59
C LYS A 427 1.88 1.81 28.74
N GLY A 428 2.50 2.74 29.46
CA GLY A 428 3.95 2.79 29.67
C GLY A 428 4.69 3.85 28.83
N CYS A 429 3.98 4.67 28.05
CA CYS A 429 4.59 5.81 27.37
C CYS A 429 5.36 6.71 28.36
N THR A 430 6.62 7.01 28.06
CA THR A 430 7.47 7.87 28.90
C THR A 430 7.34 9.31 28.45
N LEU A 431 6.87 10.18 29.36
CA LEU A 431 6.73 11.62 29.15
C LEU A 431 8.02 12.34 29.54
N VAL A 432 8.39 13.37 28.79
CA VAL A 432 9.70 14.05 28.84
C VAL A 432 9.56 15.58 28.80
N CYS A 433 8.67 16.09 27.96
CA CYS A 433 8.50 17.53 27.73
C CYS A 433 7.41 18.16 28.59
N ASP A 434 6.33 17.42 28.88
CA ASP A 434 5.09 17.93 29.47
C ASP A 434 4.69 17.24 30.78
N SER A 435 3.92 17.96 31.61
CA SER A 435 3.45 17.43 32.90
C SER A 435 2.26 16.48 32.75
N SER A 436 2.08 15.56 33.70
CA SER A 436 0.92 14.64 33.71
C SER A 436 -0.43 15.36 33.75
N GLU A 437 -0.50 16.56 34.33
CA GLU A 437 -1.71 17.40 34.33
C GLU A 437 -1.97 18.02 32.94
N ASP A 438 -0.94 18.53 32.28
CA ASP A 438 -1.06 19.13 30.94
C ASP A 438 -1.40 18.06 29.89
N MET A 439 -0.82 16.87 30.00
CA MET A 439 -1.16 15.74 29.14
C MET A 439 -2.59 15.24 29.36
N SER A 440 -3.09 15.31 30.60
CA SER A 440 -4.50 15.02 30.89
C SER A 440 -5.44 16.04 30.23
N ARG A 441 -5.08 17.33 30.21
CA ARG A 441 -5.82 18.39 29.49
C ARG A 441 -5.79 18.18 27.98
N ARG A 442 -4.63 17.86 27.41
CA ARG A 442 -4.49 17.59 25.96
C ARG A 442 -5.30 16.37 25.53
N ASN A 443 -5.30 15.29 26.31
CA ASN A 443 -6.14 14.11 26.06
C ASN A 443 -7.65 14.47 26.08
N GLN A 444 -8.10 15.29 27.04
CA GLN A 444 -9.49 15.78 27.07
C GLN A 444 -9.82 16.66 25.86
N ALA A 445 -8.89 17.51 25.42
CA ALA A 445 -9.07 18.35 24.24
C ALA A 445 -9.18 17.51 22.95
N ILE A 446 -8.37 16.45 22.80
CA ILE A 446 -8.46 15.51 21.67
C ILE A 446 -9.79 14.78 21.68
N GLN A 447 -10.22 14.24 22.83
CA GLN A 447 -11.52 13.56 22.95
C GLN A 447 -12.69 14.49 22.60
N HIS A 448 -12.66 15.74 23.07
CA HIS A 448 -13.67 16.74 22.70
C HIS A 448 -13.65 17.09 21.21
N LEU A 449 -12.45 17.17 20.61
CA LEU A 449 -12.26 17.38 19.17
C LEU A 449 -12.79 16.21 18.35
N GLU A 450 -12.49 14.97 18.75
CA GLU A 450 -12.96 13.71 18.17
C GLU A 450 -14.49 13.59 18.21
N ASP A 451 -15.10 13.88 19.37
CA ASP A 451 -16.55 13.91 19.55
C ASP A 451 -17.22 15.02 18.72
N ARG A 452 -16.59 16.18 18.59
CA ARG A 452 -17.07 17.26 17.71
C ARG A 452 -16.95 16.85 16.25
N LEU A 453 -15.78 16.37 15.83
CA LEU A 453 -15.51 15.92 14.46
C LEU A 453 -16.49 14.82 14.04
N ARG A 454 -16.70 13.80 14.88
CA ARG A 454 -17.71 12.75 14.62
C ARG A 454 -19.10 13.34 14.43
N ARG A 455 -19.58 14.19 15.34
CA ARG A 455 -20.90 14.83 15.22
C ARG A 455 -21.04 15.66 13.93
N VAL A 456 -20.02 16.45 13.60
CA VAL A 456 -20.04 17.36 12.44
C VAL A 456 -20.01 16.58 11.13
N PHE A 457 -19.09 15.62 10.97
CA PHE A 457 -19.02 14.83 9.73
C PHE A 457 -20.25 13.93 9.57
N LEU A 458 -20.78 13.29 10.63
CA LEU A 458 -22.01 12.49 10.49
C LEU A 458 -23.22 13.33 10.06
N ALA A 459 -23.36 14.55 10.58
CA ALA A 459 -24.42 15.48 10.17
C ALA A 459 -24.31 15.93 8.69
N GLN A 460 -23.10 15.91 8.13
CA GLN A 460 -22.82 16.33 6.74
C GLN A 460 -22.84 15.14 5.76
N ILE A 461 -22.45 13.94 6.20
CA ILE A 461 -22.49 12.71 5.40
C ILE A 461 -23.92 12.20 5.21
N PHE A 462 -24.73 12.22 6.27
CA PHE A 462 -26.12 11.71 6.22
C PHE A 462 -27.12 12.74 5.67
N ILE A 463 -26.72 13.47 4.63
CA ILE A 463 -27.59 14.31 3.81
C ILE A 463 -27.96 13.48 2.56
N PRO A 464 -29.21 13.00 2.40
CA PRO A 464 -29.59 12.08 1.32
C PRO A 464 -29.24 12.59 -0.09
N GLU A 465 -29.37 13.89 -0.32
CA GLU A 465 -29.11 14.57 -1.59
C GLU A 465 -27.61 14.68 -1.95
N GLU A 466 -26.71 14.44 -0.98
CA GLU A 466 -25.26 14.62 -1.10
C GLU A 466 -24.45 13.42 -0.54
N ILE A 467 -25.11 12.32 -0.13
CA ILE A 467 -24.47 11.19 0.58
C ILE A 467 -23.39 10.47 -0.24
N TYR A 468 -23.62 10.27 -1.54
CA TYR A 468 -22.61 9.67 -2.42
C TYR A 468 -21.45 10.63 -2.62
N ASP A 469 -21.74 11.92 -2.86
CA ASP A 469 -20.70 12.93 -3.07
C ASP A 469 -19.81 13.09 -1.82
N ALA A 470 -20.42 13.15 -0.63
CA ALA A 470 -19.71 13.29 0.64
C ALA A 470 -18.82 12.08 0.92
N ILE A 471 -19.35 10.85 0.81
CA ILE A 471 -18.55 9.64 1.05
C ILE A 471 -17.48 9.45 -0.05
N ALA A 472 -17.76 9.80 -1.31
CA ALA A 472 -16.78 9.72 -2.40
C ALA A 472 -15.62 10.70 -2.21
N ALA A 473 -15.91 11.93 -1.80
CA ALA A 473 -14.89 12.93 -1.48
C ALA A 473 -14.05 12.51 -0.27
N LEU A 474 -14.67 12.00 0.80
CA LEU A 474 -13.96 11.46 1.97
C LEU A 474 -13.09 10.25 1.60
N ALA A 475 -13.61 9.30 0.83
CA ALA A 475 -12.84 8.13 0.39
C ALA A 475 -11.64 8.50 -0.51
N SER A 476 -11.76 9.60 -1.27
CA SER A 476 -10.72 10.06 -2.19
C SER A 476 -9.68 10.99 -1.55
N HIS A 477 -10.03 11.69 -0.47
CA HIS A 477 -9.23 12.81 0.05
C HIS A 477 -9.08 12.85 1.57
N CYS A 478 -9.92 12.13 2.33
CA CYS A 478 -9.91 12.08 3.78
C CYS A 478 -10.10 10.64 4.33
N PRO A 479 -9.26 9.66 3.93
CA PRO A 479 -9.46 8.25 4.27
C PRO A 479 -9.35 7.93 5.78
N GLN A 480 -8.52 8.64 6.55
CA GLN A 480 -8.42 8.44 8.00
C GLN A 480 -9.63 9.05 8.73
N ILE A 481 -10.08 10.24 8.32
CA ILE A 481 -11.36 10.80 8.80
C ILE A 481 -12.51 9.84 8.45
N LEU A 482 -12.55 9.26 7.24
CA LEU A 482 -13.57 8.27 6.87
C LEU A 482 -13.48 7.01 7.74
N GLY A 483 -12.28 6.48 7.99
CA GLY A 483 -12.05 5.33 8.86
C GLY A 483 -12.44 5.60 10.32
N PHE A 484 -12.25 6.83 10.81
CA PHE A 484 -12.67 7.24 12.14
C PHE A 484 -14.20 7.44 12.25
N VAL A 485 -14.80 8.12 11.28
CA VAL A 485 -16.23 8.50 11.30
C VAL A 485 -17.14 7.35 10.89
N LEU A 486 -16.78 6.58 9.86
CA LEU A 486 -17.51 5.42 9.32
C LEU A 486 -16.63 4.14 9.22
N PRO A 487 -16.08 3.62 10.33
CA PRO A 487 -15.20 2.45 10.31
C PRO A 487 -15.82 1.20 9.68
N GLU A 488 -17.12 0.99 9.85
CA GLU A 488 -17.84 -0.16 9.26
C GLU A 488 -17.88 -0.09 7.72
N PHE A 489 -18.01 1.12 7.14
CA PHE A 489 -17.96 1.30 5.69
C PHE A 489 -16.51 1.25 5.16
N HIS A 490 -15.54 1.81 5.90
CA HIS A 490 -14.13 1.77 5.53
C HIS A 490 -13.64 0.31 5.37
N ALA A 491 -14.07 -0.59 6.25
CA ALA A 491 -13.79 -2.02 6.18
C ALA A 491 -14.32 -2.73 4.91
N PHE A 492 -15.22 -2.10 4.14
CA PHE A 492 -15.65 -2.63 2.84
C PHE A 492 -14.65 -2.37 1.70
N GLY A 493 -13.68 -1.46 1.90
CA GLY A 493 -12.66 -1.13 0.90
C GLY A 493 -11.77 -2.32 0.55
N ASP A 494 -11.35 -3.06 1.58
CA ASP A 494 -10.40 -4.18 1.47
C ASP A 494 -11.06 -5.48 0.96
N LEU A 495 -12.40 -5.58 1.02
CA LEU A 495 -13.16 -6.76 0.65
C LEU A 495 -13.48 -6.76 -0.84
N VAL A 496 -12.66 -7.44 -1.65
CA VAL A 496 -12.91 -7.68 -3.08
C VAL A 496 -13.70 -8.97 -3.28
N GLU A 497 -14.96 -8.87 -3.72
CA GLU A 497 -15.75 -10.06 -4.04
C GLU A 497 -15.29 -10.68 -5.38
N THR A 498 -14.86 -11.94 -5.32
CA THR A 498 -14.43 -12.73 -6.48
C THR A 498 -15.55 -13.62 -7.01
N TRP A 499 -16.48 -13.03 -7.78
CA TRP A 499 -17.49 -13.79 -8.51
C TRP A 499 -16.97 -14.28 -9.88
N PRO A 500 -17.15 -15.55 -10.25
CA PRO A 500 -16.70 -16.12 -11.54
C PRO A 500 -17.22 -15.42 -12.80
N THR A 501 -18.34 -14.70 -12.67
CA THR A 501 -19.21 -14.27 -13.78
C THR A 501 -19.37 -12.76 -13.88
N ARG A 502 -18.68 -11.99 -13.03
CA ARG A 502 -18.77 -10.53 -12.91
C ARG A 502 -17.38 -9.90 -12.88
N GLN A 503 -17.29 -8.60 -13.13
CA GLN A 503 -16.04 -7.87 -12.90
C GLN A 503 -15.68 -7.88 -11.40
N LYS A 504 -14.38 -7.96 -11.08
CA LYS A 504 -13.91 -7.83 -9.71
C LYS A 504 -14.17 -6.40 -9.24
N GLN A 505 -14.85 -6.26 -8.11
CA GLN A 505 -15.08 -4.97 -7.45
C GLN A 505 -14.99 -5.13 -5.94
N SER A 506 -14.58 -4.06 -5.24
CA SER A 506 -14.68 -4.02 -3.78
C SER A 506 -16.14 -3.87 -3.36
N LEU A 507 -16.43 -4.36 -2.16
CA LEU A 507 -17.73 -4.20 -1.52
C LEU A 507 -18.08 -2.73 -1.31
N GLY A 508 -17.08 -1.90 -0.99
CA GLY A 508 -17.22 -0.45 -0.90
C GLY A 508 -17.67 0.17 -2.23
N ALA A 509 -17.11 -0.24 -3.37
CA ALA A 509 -17.52 0.24 -4.68
C ALA A 509 -18.98 -0.14 -5.03
N TYR A 510 -19.43 -1.33 -4.65
CA TYR A 510 -20.81 -1.77 -4.81
C TYR A 510 -21.80 -0.91 -3.98
N VAL A 511 -21.50 -0.69 -2.69
CA VAL A 511 -22.30 0.17 -1.81
C VAL A 511 -22.32 1.61 -2.34
N MET A 512 -21.19 2.14 -2.82
CA MET A 512 -21.11 3.47 -3.43
C MET A 512 -21.99 3.60 -4.67
N ARG A 513 -22.08 2.59 -5.54
CA ARG A 513 -23.02 2.62 -6.68
C ARG A 513 -24.49 2.61 -6.22
N CYS A 514 -24.82 1.88 -5.15
CA CYS A 514 -26.17 1.90 -4.59
C CYS A 514 -26.53 3.31 -4.08
N LEU A 515 -25.60 3.95 -3.35
CA LEU A 515 -25.74 5.33 -2.88
C LEU A 515 -25.81 6.34 -4.02
N GLN A 516 -24.98 6.19 -5.07
CA GLN A 516 -25.00 7.04 -6.25
C GLN A 516 -26.37 7.01 -6.95
N LYS A 517 -26.91 5.80 -7.17
CA LYS A 517 -28.22 5.61 -7.81
C LYS A 517 -29.37 6.08 -6.92
N PHE A 518 -29.25 5.98 -5.60
CA PHE A 518 -30.21 6.57 -4.66
C PHE A 518 -30.19 8.11 -4.73
N GLN A 519 -29.01 8.72 -4.62
CA GLN A 519 -28.82 10.17 -4.75
C GLN A 519 -29.33 10.69 -6.10
N ALA A 520 -29.08 9.95 -7.18
CA ALA A 520 -29.57 10.24 -8.52
C ALA A 520 -31.12 10.27 -8.62
N LEU A 521 -31.82 9.34 -7.97
CA LEU A 521 -33.29 9.35 -7.92
C LEU A 521 -33.84 10.52 -7.07
N ILE A 522 -33.21 10.85 -5.94
CA ILE A 522 -33.62 11.98 -5.09
C ILE A 522 -33.44 13.31 -5.85
N THR A 523 -32.28 13.50 -6.47
CA THR A 523 -31.92 14.71 -7.24
C THR A 523 -32.53 14.75 -8.64
N LYS A 524 -33.18 13.66 -9.06
CA LYS A 524 -33.78 13.42 -10.39
C LYS A 524 -32.77 13.54 -11.54
N ASP A 525 -31.49 13.27 -11.25
CA ASP A 525 -30.42 13.14 -12.25
C ASP A 525 -30.41 11.74 -12.88
N ARG A 526 -31.21 11.59 -13.93
CA ARG A 526 -31.36 10.34 -14.68
C ARG A 526 -30.06 9.88 -15.36
N ASN A 527 -29.09 10.76 -15.60
CA ASN A 527 -27.79 10.40 -16.18
C ASN A 527 -26.85 9.81 -15.13
N ALA A 528 -26.92 10.28 -13.88
CA ALA A 528 -26.20 9.67 -12.76
C ALA A 528 -26.81 8.31 -12.35
N PHE A 529 -28.10 8.07 -12.61
CA PHE A 529 -28.74 6.79 -12.33
C PHE A 529 -28.28 5.67 -13.28
N GLN A 530 -28.11 5.95 -14.58
CA GLN A 530 -27.73 4.93 -15.58
C GLN A 530 -26.87 5.48 -16.72
N ASP A 531 -25.82 4.75 -17.11
CA ASP A 531 -24.96 5.13 -18.23
C ASP A 531 -25.69 4.91 -19.57
N SER A 532 -26.30 5.98 -20.06
CA SER A 532 -27.01 5.99 -21.34
C SER A 532 -26.13 5.64 -22.53
N ASN A 533 -24.83 5.93 -22.50
CA ASN A 533 -23.92 5.57 -23.61
C ASN A 533 -23.63 4.07 -23.63
N LEU A 534 -23.33 3.48 -22.46
CA LEU A 534 -23.13 2.03 -22.34
C LEU A 534 -24.40 1.26 -22.73
N LEU A 535 -25.55 1.66 -22.20
CA LEU A 535 -26.83 1.04 -22.51
C LEU A 535 -27.19 1.13 -24.00
N TYR A 536 -26.84 2.22 -24.68
CA TYR A 536 -27.04 2.36 -26.13
C TYR A 536 -26.04 1.52 -26.95
N GLN A 537 -24.83 1.29 -26.45
CA GLN A 537 -23.90 0.32 -27.05
C GLN A 537 -24.41 -1.12 -26.90
N LEU A 538 -24.95 -1.48 -25.74
CA LEU A 538 -25.59 -2.78 -25.51
C LEU A 538 -26.84 -2.95 -26.39
N ALA A 539 -27.67 -1.92 -26.52
CA ALA A 539 -28.81 -1.90 -27.45
C ALA A 539 -28.38 -2.19 -28.89
N LYS A 540 -27.26 -1.60 -29.35
CA LYS A 540 -26.70 -1.85 -30.69
C LYS A 540 -26.13 -3.26 -30.88
N GLN A 541 -25.63 -3.89 -29.82
CA GLN A 541 -25.20 -5.29 -29.88
C GLN A 541 -26.39 -6.24 -29.98
N GLU A 542 -27.49 -5.91 -29.31
CA GLU A 542 -28.66 -6.78 -29.15
C GLU A 542 -29.70 -6.64 -30.28
N PHE A 543 -29.92 -5.42 -30.78
CA PHE A 543 -30.88 -5.08 -31.84
C PHE A 543 -30.24 -4.63 -33.16
N GLY A 544 -28.91 -4.50 -33.19
CA GLY A 544 -28.15 -4.06 -34.37
C GLY A 544 -27.89 -2.54 -34.43
N PRO A 545 -27.12 -2.07 -35.43
CA PRO A 545 -26.60 -0.70 -35.46
C PRO A 545 -27.66 0.40 -35.62
N LEU A 546 -28.90 0.02 -35.99
CA LEU A 546 -30.05 0.91 -36.15
C LEU A 546 -30.95 0.98 -34.90
N ALA A 547 -30.51 0.47 -33.74
CA ALA A 547 -31.24 0.62 -32.49
C ALA A 547 -31.44 2.12 -32.15
N GLU A 548 -32.69 2.60 -32.22
CA GLU A 548 -33.04 4.01 -31.93
C GLU A 548 -33.20 4.28 -30.43
N GLU A 549 -33.56 3.26 -29.64
CA GLU A 549 -33.80 3.36 -28.19
C GLU A 549 -32.75 2.59 -27.35
N SER A 550 -32.66 2.94 -26.06
CA SER A 550 -31.80 2.31 -25.06
C SER A 550 -32.52 1.13 -24.37
N ILE A 551 -31.76 0.11 -23.96
CA ILE A 551 -32.30 -1.05 -23.22
C ILE A 551 -32.44 -0.84 -21.70
N GLY A 552 -31.98 0.31 -21.18
CA GLY A 552 -32.05 0.66 -19.77
C GLY A 552 -33.45 1.00 -19.28
N ALA A 553 -33.55 1.52 -18.06
CA ALA A 553 -34.83 1.95 -17.50
C ALA A 553 -35.44 3.06 -18.36
N SER A 554 -36.69 2.85 -18.80
CA SER A 554 -37.46 3.82 -19.57
C SER A 554 -37.88 5.03 -18.72
N HIS A 555 -38.23 6.15 -19.37
CA HIS A 555 -38.64 7.39 -18.67
C HIS A 555 -39.77 7.17 -17.66
N ALA A 556 -40.80 6.40 -18.02
CA ALA A 556 -41.93 6.09 -17.13
C ALA A 556 -41.53 5.18 -15.95
N GLN A 557 -40.53 4.30 -16.14
CA GLN A 557 -39.99 3.48 -15.05
C GLN A 557 -39.13 4.31 -14.10
N LEU A 558 -38.31 5.25 -14.61
CA LEU A 558 -37.55 6.18 -13.78
C LEU A 558 -38.47 7.11 -12.97
N GLU A 559 -39.51 7.66 -13.60
CA GLU A 559 -40.54 8.45 -12.92
C GLU A 559 -41.26 7.67 -11.81
N MET A 560 -41.52 6.37 -12.03
CA MET A 560 -42.04 5.49 -10.97
C MET A 560 -41.04 5.34 -9.82
N LEU A 561 -39.75 5.16 -10.07
CA LEU A 561 -38.72 5.07 -9.02
C LEU A 561 -38.53 6.38 -8.25
N GLU A 562 -38.53 7.51 -8.95
CA GLU A 562 -38.54 8.87 -8.37
C GLU A 562 -39.77 9.02 -7.44
N HIS A 563 -40.95 8.54 -7.87
CA HIS A 563 -42.14 8.55 -7.03
C HIS A 563 -42.05 7.62 -5.80
N LEU A 564 -41.38 6.46 -5.89
CA LEU A 564 -41.13 5.62 -4.70
C LEU A 564 -40.27 6.36 -3.67
N VAL A 565 -39.21 7.06 -4.13
CA VAL A 565 -38.38 7.91 -3.26
C VAL A 565 -39.21 9.00 -2.61
N ASP A 566 -40.00 9.75 -3.39
CA ASP A 566 -40.88 10.81 -2.88
C ASP A 566 -41.83 10.25 -1.78
N ARG A 567 -42.45 9.06 -1.98
CA ARG A 567 -43.32 8.41 -0.97
C ARG A 567 -42.59 7.95 0.30
N ILE A 568 -41.33 7.52 0.19
CA ILE A 568 -40.52 7.11 1.34
C ILE A 568 -40.11 8.36 2.16
N GLN A 569 -39.75 9.46 1.48
CA GLN A 569 -39.33 10.72 2.08
C GLN A 569 -40.43 11.36 2.96
N GLU A 570 -41.71 11.15 2.63
CA GLU A 570 -42.86 11.56 3.47
C GLU A 570 -42.84 10.98 4.90
N ARG A 571 -42.04 9.94 5.18
CA ARG A 571 -41.86 9.35 6.51
C ARG A 571 -40.38 9.43 6.92
N PRO A 572 -39.94 10.51 7.60
CA PRO A 572 -38.52 10.73 7.92
C PRO A 572 -37.80 9.57 8.61
N VAL A 573 -38.47 8.89 9.54
CA VAL A 573 -37.93 7.71 10.27
C VAL A 573 -37.61 6.54 9.30
N LEU A 574 -38.46 6.32 8.28
CA LEU A 574 -38.23 5.29 7.28
C LEU A 574 -37.17 5.73 6.26
N TYR A 575 -37.16 7.00 5.86
CA TYR A 575 -36.16 7.56 4.95
C TYR A 575 -34.74 7.49 5.52
N GLN A 576 -34.57 7.83 6.81
CA GLN A 576 -33.31 7.66 7.55
C GLN A 576 -32.93 6.18 7.67
N ALA A 577 -33.88 5.31 8.01
CA ALA A 577 -33.62 3.87 8.07
C ALA A 577 -33.21 3.29 6.71
N PHE A 578 -33.80 3.77 5.61
CA PHE A 578 -33.48 3.35 4.26
C PHE A 578 -32.06 3.74 3.84
N MET A 579 -31.66 4.99 4.11
CA MET A 579 -30.29 5.47 3.89
C MET A 579 -29.26 4.64 4.66
N LEU A 580 -29.48 4.39 5.96
CA LEU A 580 -28.59 3.57 6.78
C LEU A 580 -28.59 2.09 6.33
N ALA A 581 -29.73 1.58 5.86
CA ALA A 581 -29.83 0.23 5.30
C ALA A 581 -29.03 0.08 4.01
N LEU A 582 -29.03 1.07 3.11
CA LEU A 582 -28.18 1.08 1.91
C LEU A 582 -26.69 1.10 2.29
N LEU A 583 -26.29 1.88 3.29
CA LEU A 583 -24.91 1.96 3.74
C LEU A 583 -24.41 0.65 4.36
N PHE A 584 -25.23 -0.06 5.15
CA PHE A 584 -24.81 -1.25 5.91
C PHE A 584 -25.37 -2.59 5.40
N GLN A 585 -26.02 -2.63 4.23
CA GLN A 585 -26.69 -3.82 3.65
C GLN A 585 -25.84 -5.10 3.61
N ASP A 586 -24.52 -4.94 3.52
CA ASP A 586 -23.56 -6.03 3.36
C ASP A 586 -22.60 -6.19 4.54
N ILE A 587 -22.87 -5.57 5.70
CA ILE A 587 -21.99 -5.65 6.89
C ILE A 587 -21.74 -7.08 7.37
N GLY A 588 -22.67 -8.00 7.12
CA GLY A 588 -22.52 -9.44 7.41
C GLY A 588 -21.44 -10.16 6.59
N LYS A 589 -20.81 -9.49 5.62
CA LYS A 589 -19.67 -10.01 4.84
C LYS A 589 -18.30 -9.65 5.44
N VAL A 590 -18.24 -8.79 6.46
CA VAL A 590 -17.00 -8.35 7.09
C VAL A 590 -16.64 -9.29 8.23
N GLU A 591 -15.57 -10.09 8.05
CA GLU A 591 -15.15 -11.13 9.00
C GLU A 591 -14.96 -10.61 10.43
N LYS A 592 -14.43 -9.38 10.60
CA LYS A 592 -14.27 -8.76 11.91
C LYS A 592 -15.58 -8.77 12.72
N TYR A 593 -16.69 -8.40 12.09
CA TYR A 593 -17.97 -8.29 12.79
C TYR A 593 -18.68 -9.65 12.96
N SER A 594 -18.39 -10.65 12.12
CA SER A 594 -18.94 -12.01 12.29
C SER A 594 -18.17 -12.82 13.34
N LEU A 595 -16.84 -12.75 13.35
CA LEU A 595 -15.98 -13.48 14.30
C LEU A 595 -16.16 -13.04 15.76
N GLU A 596 -16.50 -11.77 15.99
CA GLU A 596 -16.80 -11.23 17.32
C GLU A 596 -18.17 -11.70 17.86
N HIS A 597 -19.06 -12.22 17.00
CA HIS A 597 -20.49 -12.47 17.32
C HIS A 597 -20.94 -13.88 16.90
N SER A 598 -20.89 -14.82 17.84
CA SER A 598 -21.11 -16.26 17.57
C SER A 598 -22.51 -16.65 17.08
N ALA A 599 -23.48 -15.74 17.05
CA ALA A 599 -24.78 -15.91 16.41
C ALA A 599 -24.76 -15.57 14.90
N ALA A 600 -23.82 -14.76 14.41
CA ALA A 600 -23.74 -14.37 13.00
C ALA A 600 -23.26 -15.53 12.10
N ASP A 601 -22.28 -16.31 12.55
CA ASP A 601 -21.76 -17.49 11.81
C ASP A 601 -22.81 -18.60 11.58
N GLN A 602 -23.92 -18.54 12.32
CA GLN A 602 -25.00 -19.51 12.30
C GLN A 602 -25.93 -19.35 11.07
N TYR A 603 -26.06 -18.12 10.56
CA TYR A 603 -26.84 -17.83 9.36
C TYR A 603 -26.03 -18.10 8.09
N GLN A 604 -26.71 -18.53 7.04
CA GLN A 604 -26.08 -18.85 5.76
C GLN A 604 -26.11 -17.70 4.75
N LYS A 605 -27.02 -16.73 4.94
CA LYS A 605 -27.22 -15.58 4.06
C LYS A 605 -26.60 -14.32 4.67
N HIS A 606 -25.74 -13.64 3.91
CA HIS A 606 -25.10 -12.39 4.35
C HIS A 606 -26.08 -11.30 4.81
N ALA A 607 -27.29 -11.24 4.23
CA ALA A 607 -28.35 -10.31 4.64
C ALA A 607 -28.89 -10.60 6.06
N GLU A 608 -29.08 -11.89 6.40
CA GLU A 608 -29.51 -12.32 7.73
C GLU A 608 -28.35 -12.19 8.74
N GLN A 609 -27.13 -12.54 8.33
CA GLN A 609 -25.89 -12.29 9.10
C GLN A 609 -25.72 -10.80 9.44
N GLY A 610 -25.87 -9.91 8.46
CA GLY A 610 -25.74 -8.46 8.66
C GLY A 610 -26.79 -7.90 9.61
N ALA A 611 -28.04 -8.37 9.52
CA ALA A 611 -29.10 -7.97 10.44
C ALA A 611 -28.82 -8.45 11.89
N ALA A 612 -28.24 -9.64 12.08
CA ALA A 612 -27.82 -10.15 13.39
C ALA A 612 -26.60 -9.40 13.95
N VAL A 613 -25.58 -9.15 13.13
CA VAL A 613 -24.41 -8.32 13.47
C VAL A 613 -24.84 -6.96 13.99
N LEU A 614 -25.78 -6.28 13.32
CA LEU A 614 -26.25 -4.95 13.74
C LEU A 614 -27.15 -4.97 14.99
N GLU A 615 -27.69 -6.13 15.35
CA GLU A 615 -28.47 -6.33 16.59
C GLU A 615 -27.55 -6.50 17.80
N GLU A 616 -26.42 -7.19 17.66
CA GLU A 616 -25.50 -7.50 18.77
C GLU A 616 -24.38 -6.45 18.95
N SER A 617 -23.86 -5.87 17.87
CA SER A 617 -22.66 -5.01 17.88
C SER A 617 -22.88 -3.55 18.32
N GLY A 618 -24.14 -3.11 18.46
CA GLY A 618 -24.48 -1.71 18.78
C GLY A 618 -24.11 -0.67 17.71
N VAL A 619 -23.63 -1.09 16.53
CA VAL A 619 -23.17 -0.22 15.43
C VAL A 619 -24.17 0.90 15.09
N LEU A 620 -25.45 0.57 14.97
CA LEU A 620 -26.46 1.56 14.57
C LEU A 620 -26.66 2.67 15.61
N ALA A 621 -26.41 2.40 16.90
CA ALA A 621 -26.54 3.39 17.96
C ALA A 621 -25.47 4.50 17.88
N LYS A 622 -24.33 4.23 17.21
CA LYS A 622 -23.28 5.23 16.92
C LYS A 622 -23.77 6.30 15.93
N TYR A 623 -24.72 5.94 15.07
CA TYR A 623 -25.18 6.76 13.95
C TYR A 623 -26.58 7.34 14.18
N HIS A 624 -27.48 6.58 14.80
CA HIS A 624 -28.81 7.04 15.15
C HIS A 624 -29.35 6.34 16.41
N PRO A 625 -29.58 7.06 17.52
CA PRO A 625 -29.95 6.44 18.79
C PRO A 625 -31.42 5.97 18.88
N ASP A 626 -32.32 6.41 17.97
CA ASP A 626 -33.74 5.97 18.00
C ASP A 626 -33.88 4.46 17.69
N PRO A 627 -34.37 3.63 18.64
CA PRO A 627 -34.56 2.20 18.43
C PRO A 627 -35.51 1.85 17.27
N ARG A 628 -36.44 2.74 16.90
CA ARG A 628 -37.37 2.54 15.77
C ARG A 628 -36.63 2.56 14.44
N VAL A 629 -35.71 3.49 14.26
CA VAL A 629 -34.82 3.53 13.08
C VAL A 629 -33.97 2.26 13.05
N GLN A 630 -33.37 1.87 14.19
CA GLN A 630 -32.53 0.68 14.27
C GLN A 630 -33.29 -0.63 13.97
N GLN A 631 -34.56 -0.74 14.35
CA GLN A 631 -35.41 -1.88 13.99
C GLN A 631 -35.69 -1.92 12.47
N LEU A 632 -36.08 -0.78 11.88
CA LEU A 632 -36.36 -0.69 10.45
C LEU A 632 -35.11 -0.97 9.60
N VAL A 633 -33.93 -0.47 9.99
CA VAL A 633 -32.65 -0.77 9.32
C VAL A 633 -32.40 -2.28 9.31
N ARG A 634 -32.56 -2.97 10.45
CA ARG A 634 -32.36 -4.43 10.54
C ARG A 634 -33.36 -5.19 9.68
N GLN A 635 -34.63 -4.77 9.62
CA GLN A 635 -35.64 -5.37 8.73
C GLN A 635 -35.28 -5.20 7.25
N LEU A 636 -34.95 -3.97 6.83
CA LEU A 636 -34.57 -3.65 5.44
C LEU A 636 -33.36 -4.46 4.99
N ILE A 637 -32.28 -4.46 5.78
CA ILE A 637 -31.05 -5.24 5.50
C ILE A 637 -31.34 -6.73 5.39
N ARG A 638 -32.17 -7.29 6.28
CA ARG A 638 -32.52 -8.73 6.28
C ARG A 638 -33.21 -9.18 4.98
N TYR A 639 -33.96 -8.31 4.31
CA TYR A 639 -34.76 -8.65 3.12
C TYR A 639 -34.36 -7.90 1.84
N HIS A 640 -33.26 -7.14 1.84
CA HIS A 640 -32.89 -6.27 0.73
C HIS A 640 -32.79 -6.98 -0.64
N GLY A 641 -32.33 -8.23 -0.68
CA GLY A 641 -32.23 -9.02 -1.92
C GLY A 641 -33.48 -9.84 -2.28
N LEU A 642 -34.51 -9.89 -1.42
CA LEU A 642 -35.53 -10.96 -1.42
C LEU A 642 -36.29 -11.09 -2.76
N ILE A 643 -36.75 -9.97 -3.32
CA ILE A 643 -37.47 -9.96 -4.61
C ILE A 643 -36.54 -10.39 -5.75
N GLY A 644 -35.25 -10.01 -5.69
CA GLY A 644 -34.24 -10.45 -6.66
C GLY A 644 -34.04 -11.97 -6.65
N HIS A 645 -33.95 -12.58 -5.46
CA HIS A 645 -33.87 -14.04 -5.31
C HIS A 645 -35.13 -14.76 -5.83
N VAL A 646 -36.33 -14.18 -5.65
CA VAL A 646 -37.57 -14.71 -6.25
C VAL A 646 -37.56 -14.59 -7.79
N ILE A 647 -37.09 -13.47 -8.35
CA ILE A 647 -36.95 -13.28 -9.80
C ILE A 647 -35.98 -14.31 -10.41
N GLN A 648 -34.86 -14.60 -9.72
CA GLN A 648 -33.86 -15.59 -10.13
C GLN A 648 -34.31 -17.05 -9.87
N GLY A 649 -35.40 -17.26 -9.16
CA GLY A 649 -35.91 -18.59 -8.80
C GLY A 649 -35.18 -19.25 -7.61
N GLU A 650 -34.26 -18.54 -6.97
CA GLU A 650 -33.53 -19.01 -5.79
C GLU A 650 -34.47 -19.22 -4.60
N GLU A 651 -35.43 -18.31 -4.41
CA GLU A 651 -36.50 -18.39 -3.38
C GLU A 651 -37.89 -18.65 -4.03
N PRO A 652 -38.84 -19.31 -3.34
CA PRO A 652 -40.22 -19.43 -3.80
C PRO A 652 -40.98 -18.12 -3.54
N VAL A 653 -41.95 -17.79 -4.41
CA VAL A 653 -42.69 -16.51 -4.33
C VAL A 653 -43.45 -16.31 -3.01
N THR A 654 -43.84 -17.40 -2.33
CA THR A 654 -44.48 -17.35 -1.02
C THR A 654 -43.61 -16.73 0.08
N VAL A 655 -42.29 -16.61 -0.11
CA VAL A 655 -41.41 -15.92 0.86
C VAL A 655 -41.71 -14.42 0.95
N LEU A 656 -42.35 -13.82 -0.06
CA LEU A 656 -42.67 -12.39 -0.09
C LEU A 656 -43.68 -11.97 0.98
N GLU A 657 -44.33 -12.93 1.65
CA GLU A 657 -45.11 -12.70 2.86
C GLU A 657 -44.30 -11.93 3.92
N LYS A 658 -42.99 -12.21 4.05
CA LYS A 658 -42.04 -11.55 4.94
C LYS A 658 -41.92 -10.03 4.78
N ILE A 659 -42.30 -9.49 3.61
CA ILE A 659 -42.24 -8.05 3.32
C ILE A 659 -43.64 -7.42 3.13
N THR A 660 -44.70 -8.21 3.32
CA THR A 660 -46.10 -7.73 3.30
C THR A 660 -46.83 -7.94 4.63
N GLU A 661 -46.26 -8.70 5.58
CA GLU A 661 -46.83 -9.03 6.90
C GLU A 661 -47.28 -7.78 7.68
N ASP A 662 -46.46 -6.72 7.69
CA ASP A 662 -46.74 -5.45 8.37
C ASP A 662 -47.90 -4.63 7.73
N ARG A 663 -48.41 -5.04 6.56
CA ARG A 663 -49.44 -4.33 5.75
C ARG A 663 -49.15 -2.84 5.47
N ASP A 664 -47.89 -2.41 5.50
CA ASP A 664 -47.45 -1.03 5.28
C ASP A 664 -46.95 -0.81 3.85
N GLU A 665 -47.72 -0.06 3.04
CA GLU A 665 -47.38 0.25 1.64
C GLU A 665 -46.05 1.00 1.48
N ARG A 666 -45.69 1.90 2.41
CA ARG A 666 -44.45 2.69 2.30
C ARG A 666 -43.24 1.85 2.68
N LEU A 667 -43.38 0.94 3.64
CA LEU A 667 -42.33 -0.03 3.97
C LEU A 667 -42.12 -1.04 2.83
N LEU A 668 -43.20 -1.48 2.17
CA LEU A 668 -43.09 -2.27 0.94
C LEU A 668 -42.36 -1.51 -0.18
N ASP A 669 -42.68 -0.24 -0.40
CA ASP A 669 -41.97 0.60 -1.38
C ASP A 669 -40.47 0.71 -1.07
N ALA A 670 -40.09 0.79 0.22
CA ALA A 670 -38.70 0.73 0.65
C ALA A 670 -38.06 -0.62 0.34
N PHE A 671 -38.67 -1.77 0.67
CA PHE A 671 -38.13 -3.09 0.31
C PHE A 671 -37.94 -3.26 -1.21
N VAL A 672 -38.90 -2.80 -2.01
CA VAL A 672 -38.82 -2.86 -3.48
C VAL A 672 -37.69 -1.98 -4.00
N LEU A 673 -37.58 -0.73 -3.53
CA LEU A 673 -36.54 0.19 -3.96
C LEU A 673 -35.15 -0.30 -3.53
N HIS A 674 -35.02 -0.89 -2.33
CA HIS A 674 -33.76 -1.51 -1.87
C HIS A 674 -33.30 -2.60 -2.84
N ALA A 675 -34.21 -3.52 -3.20
CA ALA A 675 -33.90 -4.62 -4.11
C ALA A 675 -33.53 -4.16 -5.52
N ILE A 676 -34.16 -3.09 -6.01
CA ILE A 676 -33.86 -2.47 -7.31
C ILE A 676 -32.49 -1.78 -7.28
N LEU A 677 -32.18 -1.00 -6.23
CA LEU A 677 -30.89 -0.33 -6.08
C LEU A 677 -29.74 -1.34 -5.90
N ALA A 678 -29.95 -2.39 -5.10
CA ALA A 678 -29.02 -3.49 -4.95
C ALA A 678 -28.74 -4.17 -6.31
N ALA A 679 -29.79 -4.53 -7.06
CA ALA A 679 -29.63 -5.11 -8.39
C ALA A 679 -28.89 -4.18 -9.37
N ALA A 680 -29.18 -2.88 -9.34
CA ALA A 680 -28.52 -1.88 -10.19
C ALA A 680 -27.06 -1.62 -9.79
N GLY A 681 -26.73 -1.71 -8.50
CA GLY A 681 -25.37 -1.50 -7.99
C GLY A 681 -24.38 -2.59 -8.40
N VAL A 682 -24.86 -3.81 -8.69
CA VAL A 682 -24.02 -4.97 -9.06
C VAL A 682 -23.10 -4.66 -10.24
N GLU A 683 -23.65 -4.23 -11.38
CA GLU A 683 -22.91 -3.97 -12.61
C GLU A 683 -23.73 -3.03 -13.52
N GLU A 684 -23.07 -2.04 -14.11
CA GLU A 684 -23.74 -1.09 -14.99
C GLU A 684 -24.23 -1.81 -16.26
N GLY A 685 -25.48 -1.56 -16.65
CA GLY A 685 -26.16 -2.31 -17.72
C GLY A 685 -26.87 -3.59 -17.29
N LEU A 686 -26.80 -4.01 -16.01
CA LEU A 686 -27.55 -5.20 -15.54
C LEU A 686 -29.05 -4.91 -15.30
N LEU A 687 -29.39 -3.74 -14.74
CA LEU A 687 -30.79 -3.33 -14.55
C LEU A 687 -31.39 -2.78 -15.85
N VAL A 688 -31.75 -3.70 -16.75
CA VAL A 688 -32.47 -3.40 -18.00
C VAL A 688 -33.97 -3.24 -17.81
N ALA A 689 -34.65 -2.65 -18.80
CA ALA A 689 -36.10 -2.38 -18.78
C ALA A 689 -36.96 -3.60 -18.40
N ASP A 690 -36.70 -4.77 -19.00
CA ASP A 690 -37.49 -5.99 -18.74
C ASP A 690 -37.25 -6.58 -17.35
N LEU A 691 -36.08 -6.34 -16.74
CA LEU A 691 -35.80 -6.75 -15.37
C LEU A 691 -36.49 -5.82 -14.36
N LEU A 692 -36.47 -4.52 -14.62
CA LEU A 692 -37.17 -3.53 -13.80
C LEU A 692 -38.69 -3.74 -13.81
N ASP A 693 -39.28 -4.09 -14.97
CA ASP A 693 -40.70 -4.48 -15.05
C ASP A 693 -41.04 -5.68 -14.16
N ARG A 694 -40.12 -6.62 -13.92
CA ARG A 694 -40.34 -7.76 -13.00
C ARG A 694 -40.38 -7.33 -11.54
N PHE A 695 -39.49 -6.43 -11.12
CA PHE A 695 -39.55 -5.85 -9.77
C PHE A 695 -40.86 -5.08 -9.56
N LEU A 696 -41.26 -4.26 -10.53
CA LEU A 696 -42.50 -3.49 -10.48
C LEU A 696 -43.76 -4.38 -10.54
N LEU A 697 -43.72 -5.51 -11.24
CA LEU A 697 -44.77 -6.53 -11.22
C LEU A 697 -44.95 -7.14 -9.83
N PHE A 698 -43.85 -7.56 -9.18
CA PHE A 698 -43.93 -8.09 -7.81
C PHE A 698 -44.40 -7.03 -6.80
N ARG A 699 -44.00 -5.77 -6.95
CA ARG A 699 -44.55 -4.63 -6.19
C ARG A 699 -46.07 -4.51 -6.38
N ALA A 700 -46.56 -4.54 -7.62
CA ALA A 700 -47.99 -4.41 -7.90
C ALA A 700 -48.79 -5.54 -7.23
N ARG A 701 -48.32 -6.80 -7.31
CA ARG A 701 -48.95 -7.94 -6.63
C ARG A 701 -48.88 -7.86 -5.10
N ALA A 702 -47.75 -7.40 -4.56
CA ALA A 702 -47.61 -7.17 -3.12
C ALA A 702 -48.58 -6.08 -2.61
N LEU A 703 -48.80 -5.00 -3.38
CA LEU A 703 -49.81 -3.99 -3.07
C LEU A 703 -51.25 -4.51 -3.18
N GLU A 704 -51.56 -5.37 -4.16
CA GLU A 704 -52.86 -6.06 -4.25
C GLU A 704 -53.11 -6.95 -3.03
N ILE A 705 -52.09 -7.68 -2.56
CA ILE A 705 -52.16 -8.53 -1.37
C ILE A 705 -52.33 -7.69 -0.09
N ILE A 706 -51.59 -6.58 0.07
CA ILE A 706 -51.78 -5.66 1.22
C ILE A 706 -53.20 -5.03 1.24
N LYS A 707 -53.78 -4.77 0.06
CA LYS A 707 -55.11 -4.14 -0.10
C LYS A 707 -56.29 -5.10 -0.05
N SER A 708 -56.05 -6.40 -0.09
CA SER A 708 -57.06 -7.45 0.02
C SER A 708 -56.90 -8.21 1.32
N ASP A 709 -57.91 -8.97 1.73
CA ASP A 709 -57.77 -9.96 2.81
C ASP A 709 -57.31 -11.32 2.26
N SER A 710 -56.50 -11.31 1.20
CA SER A 710 -55.86 -12.49 0.62
C SER A 710 -54.43 -12.65 1.14
N ASP A 711 -53.84 -13.83 0.94
CA ASP A 711 -52.45 -14.13 1.24
C ASP A 711 -51.71 -14.64 -0.02
N TRP A 712 -50.38 -14.69 0.05
CA TRP A 712 -49.53 -15.17 -1.07
C TRP A 712 -49.80 -16.63 -1.45
N THR A 713 -50.24 -17.47 -0.53
CA THR A 713 -50.52 -18.90 -0.79
C THR A 713 -51.83 -19.07 -1.54
N THR A 714 -52.85 -18.30 -1.20
CA THR A 714 -54.18 -18.28 -1.81
C THR A 714 -54.10 -17.69 -3.21
N TRP A 715 -53.50 -16.51 -3.36
CA TRP A 715 -53.20 -15.91 -4.67
C TRP A 715 -52.40 -16.85 -5.58
N LEU A 716 -51.38 -17.52 -5.04
CA LEU A 716 -50.58 -18.46 -5.82
C LEU A 716 -51.41 -19.69 -6.24
N ARG A 717 -52.27 -20.25 -5.38
CA ARG A 717 -53.13 -21.38 -5.76
C ARG A 717 -54.07 -21.03 -6.91
N GLU A 718 -54.65 -19.83 -6.91
CA GLU A 718 -55.49 -19.34 -8.00
C GLU A 718 -54.69 -19.18 -9.29
N LEU A 719 -53.57 -18.46 -9.24
CA LEU A 719 -52.66 -18.27 -10.39
C LEU A 719 -52.19 -19.60 -10.99
N LEU A 720 -51.86 -20.59 -10.15
CA LEU A 720 -51.42 -21.91 -10.61
C LEU A 720 -52.57 -22.71 -11.21
N ARG A 721 -53.78 -22.66 -10.64
CA ARG A 721 -54.98 -23.26 -11.24
C ARG A 721 -55.24 -22.71 -12.64
N ASP A 722 -55.22 -21.39 -12.79
CA ASP A 722 -55.46 -20.73 -14.08
C ASP A 722 -54.38 -21.08 -15.10
N LYS A 723 -53.10 -21.06 -14.70
CA LYS A 723 -51.98 -21.55 -15.53
C LYS A 723 -52.19 -23.00 -15.99
N GLY A 724 -52.61 -23.88 -15.08
CA GLY A 724 -52.90 -25.28 -15.38
C GLY A 724 -54.07 -25.46 -16.35
N GLN A 725 -55.12 -24.63 -16.28
CA GLN A 725 -56.21 -24.68 -17.24
C GLN A 725 -55.76 -24.28 -18.65
N ALA A 726 -54.93 -23.23 -18.78
CA ALA A 726 -54.57 -22.63 -20.06
C ALA A 726 -53.84 -23.56 -21.05
N ILE A 727 -53.10 -24.57 -20.59
CA ILE A 727 -52.26 -25.43 -21.47
C ILE A 727 -53.06 -26.52 -22.21
N LEU A 728 -54.25 -26.93 -21.74
CA LEU A 728 -55.06 -27.99 -22.35
C LEU A 728 -56.14 -27.50 -23.34
N ALA A 729 -56.12 -26.22 -23.72
CA ALA A 729 -57.09 -25.65 -24.67
C ALA A 729 -56.80 -26.01 -26.15
N ASP A 730 -55.81 -26.87 -26.43
CA ASP A 730 -55.32 -27.16 -27.78
C ASP A 730 -55.40 -28.67 -28.08
N GLU A 731 -56.41 -29.06 -28.88
CA GLU A 731 -56.81 -30.46 -29.12
C GLU A 731 -55.79 -31.30 -29.91
N HIS A 732 -54.71 -30.69 -30.41
CA HIS A 732 -53.81 -31.29 -31.41
C HIS A 732 -52.47 -31.81 -30.84
N ALA A 733 -52.27 -31.75 -29.52
CA ALA A 733 -50.97 -32.04 -28.89
C ALA A 733 -50.90 -33.48 -28.32
N ASP A 734 -49.82 -34.20 -28.63
CA ASP A 734 -49.57 -35.55 -28.14
C ASP A 734 -49.18 -35.54 -26.64
N PRO A 735 -49.98 -36.17 -25.74
CA PRO A 735 -49.70 -36.17 -24.30
C PRO A 735 -48.45 -36.97 -23.91
N GLU A 736 -47.98 -37.90 -24.74
CA GLU A 736 -46.78 -38.72 -24.47
C GLU A 736 -45.46 -37.98 -24.77
N GLN A 737 -45.52 -36.76 -25.32
CA GLN A 737 -44.32 -36.04 -25.78
C GLN A 737 -44.10 -34.69 -25.08
N GLY A 738 -42.83 -34.32 -24.94
CA GLY A 738 -42.42 -32.97 -24.60
C GLY A 738 -42.85 -32.48 -23.21
N LEU A 739 -43.33 -31.24 -23.16
CA LEU A 739 -43.81 -30.59 -21.95
C LEU A 739 -45.08 -31.27 -21.41
N LEU A 740 -45.97 -31.76 -22.27
CA LEU A 740 -47.20 -32.42 -21.83
C LEU A 740 -46.90 -33.69 -21.05
N ARG A 741 -45.91 -34.50 -21.46
CA ARG A 741 -45.46 -35.66 -20.68
C ARG A 741 -45.05 -35.29 -19.25
N ILE A 742 -44.31 -34.19 -19.07
CA ILE A 742 -43.90 -33.70 -17.74
C ILE A 742 -45.11 -33.26 -16.89
N LEU A 743 -46.11 -32.66 -17.53
CA LEU A 743 -47.29 -32.10 -16.87
C LEU A 743 -48.40 -33.13 -16.60
N MET A 744 -48.55 -34.15 -17.43
CA MET A 744 -49.66 -35.10 -17.41
C MET A 744 -49.36 -36.44 -16.71
N GLU A 745 -48.10 -36.68 -16.31
CA GLU A 745 -47.72 -37.88 -15.55
C GLU A 745 -48.58 -38.08 -14.29
N GLU A 746 -49.26 -39.21 -14.16
CA GLU A 746 -50.16 -39.46 -13.02
C GLU A 746 -49.42 -39.41 -11.68
N THR A 747 -50.01 -38.70 -10.71
CA THR A 747 -49.52 -38.61 -9.33
C THR A 747 -49.82 -39.92 -8.59
N THR A 748 -49.19 -41.02 -9.00
CA THR A 748 -49.13 -42.22 -8.16
C THR A 748 -48.42 -41.84 -6.86
N ALA A 749 -49.18 -41.86 -5.77
CA ALA A 749 -48.71 -41.47 -4.46
C ALA A 749 -47.42 -42.21 -4.09
N THR A 750 -46.47 -41.49 -3.50
CA THR A 750 -45.42 -42.17 -2.72
C THR A 750 -46.09 -43.00 -1.62
N PRO A 751 -45.53 -44.14 -1.16
CA PRO A 751 -46.21 -45.07 -0.25
C PRO A 751 -46.66 -44.51 1.12
N GLN A 752 -46.42 -43.22 1.39
CA GLN A 752 -46.72 -42.52 2.64
C GLN A 752 -47.62 -41.28 2.47
N GLU A 753 -47.95 -40.85 1.24
CA GLU A 753 -48.93 -39.78 1.01
C GLU A 753 -50.29 -40.40 0.67
N GLN A 754 -51.29 -40.26 1.55
CA GLN A 754 -52.65 -40.70 1.20
C GLN A 754 -53.21 -39.81 0.08
N PRO A 755 -53.77 -40.36 -1.00
CA PRO A 755 -54.35 -39.56 -2.08
C PRO A 755 -55.54 -38.74 -1.54
N SER A 756 -55.43 -37.42 -1.61
CA SER A 756 -56.53 -36.52 -1.28
C SER A 756 -57.68 -36.74 -2.27
N LYS A 757 -58.88 -37.04 -1.76
CA LYS A 757 -60.04 -37.34 -2.61
C LYS A 757 -60.53 -36.18 -3.49
N ASP A 758 -60.11 -34.95 -3.19
CA ASP A 758 -60.38 -33.74 -3.97
C ASP A 758 -59.10 -33.19 -4.62
N ALA A 759 -58.42 -34.01 -5.42
CA ALA A 759 -57.23 -33.58 -6.17
C ALA A 759 -57.62 -32.70 -7.37
N ASP A 760 -57.54 -31.38 -7.20
CA ASP A 760 -57.72 -30.38 -8.27
C ASP A 760 -56.67 -30.58 -9.39
N PRO A 761 -57.06 -31.14 -10.57
CA PRO A 761 -56.09 -31.51 -11.59
C PRO A 761 -55.53 -30.31 -12.36
N ALA A 762 -56.16 -29.14 -12.26
CA ALA A 762 -55.61 -27.91 -12.82
C ALA A 762 -54.51 -27.36 -11.91
N LEU A 763 -54.74 -27.35 -10.59
CA LEU A 763 -53.75 -26.91 -9.62
C LEU A 763 -52.48 -27.79 -9.62
N ASP A 764 -52.59 -29.12 -9.72
CA ASP A 764 -51.40 -29.99 -9.76
C ASP A 764 -50.53 -29.71 -11.01
N ARG A 765 -51.16 -29.60 -12.19
CA ARG A 765 -50.47 -29.24 -13.44
C ARG A 765 -49.83 -27.86 -13.35
N GLY A 766 -50.53 -26.87 -12.78
CA GLY A 766 -49.99 -25.54 -12.50
C GLY A 766 -48.75 -25.56 -11.61
N ARG A 767 -48.76 -26.34 -10.53
CA ARG A 767 -47.60 -26.48 -9.62
C ARG A 767 -46.37 -27.06 -10.34
N ARG A 768 -46.56 -28.07 -11.19
CA ARG A 768 -45.49 -28.64 -12.04
C ARG A 768 -44.94 -27.61 -13.04
N MET A 769 -45.82 -26.83 -13.69
CA MET A 769 -45.41 -25.73 -14.55
C MET A 769 -44.53 -24.73 -13.79
N ALA A 770 -44.97 -24.27 -12.61
CA ALA A 770 -44.20 -23.31 -11.82
C ALA A 770 -42.86 -23.86 -11.29
N ALA A 771 -42.80 -25.15 -10.95
CA ALA A 771 -41.56 -25.82 -10.59
C ALA A 771 -40.58 -25.90 -11.79
N PHE A 772 -41.08 -26.18 -13.00
CA PHE A 772 -40.28 -26.18 -14.22
C PHE A 772 -39.83 -24.76 -14.63
N GLU A 773 -40.71 -23.76 -14.56
CA GLU A 773 -40.36 -22.34 -14.75
C GLU A 773 -39.34 -21.83 -13.71
N ARG A 774 -39.32 -22.42 -12.51
CA ARG A 774 -38.29 -22.14 -11.49
C ARG A 774 -36.95 -22.77 -11.87
N LEU A 775 -36.95 -24.00 -12.39
CA LEU A 775 -35.76 -24.64 -12.96
C LEU A 775 -35.19 -23.84 -14.14
N LEU A 776 -36.04 -23.38 -15.06
CA LEU A 776 -35.62 -22.52 -16.18
C LEU A 776 -34.93 -21.24 -15.69
N ARG A 777 -35.44 -20.58 -14.64
CA ARG A 777 -34.79 -19.41 -14.02
C ARG A 777 -33.42 -19.74 -13.44
N LEU A 778 -33.32 -20.81 -12.64
CA LEU A 778 -32.05 -21.29 -12.07
C LEU A 778 -31.01 -21.67 -13.15
N MET A 779 -31.47 -22.12 -14.32
CA MET A 779 -30.65 -22.55 -15.46
C MET A 779 -30.50 -21.50 -16.57
N ASN A 780 -30.49 -20.21 -16.23
CA ASN A 780 -30.24 -19.08 -17.15
C ASN A 780 -31.23 -18.97 -18.35
N ALA A 781 -32.45 -19.48 -18.19
CA ALA A 781 -33.56 -19.33 -19.14
C ALA A 781 -34.74 -18.55 -18.52
N SER A 782 -34.44 -17.55 -17.68
CA SER A 782 -35.40 -16.84 -16.82
C SER A 782 -36.51 -16.06 -17.55
N GLN A 783 -36.36 -15.88 -18.86
CA GLN A 783 -37.25 -15.12 -19.74
C GLN A 783 -38.39 -15.96 -20.31
N LEU A 784 -38.23 -17.29 -20.28
CA LEU A 784 -39.22 -18.24 -20.77
C LEU A 784 -40.24 -18.59 -19.70
N ASP A 785 -41.46 -18.85 -20.14
CA ASP A 785 -42.48 -19.55 -19.37
C ASP A 785 -42.90 -20.86 -20.09
N CYS A 786 -43.78 -21.64 -19.46
CA CYS A 786 -44.25 -22.89 -20.06
C CYS A 786 -45.00 -22.70 -21.38
N GLN A 787 -45.63 -21.55 -21.64
CA GLN A 787 -46.31 -21.30 -22.91
C GLN A 787 -45.31 -21.10 -24.05
N ASP A 788 -44.19 -20.41 -23.81
CA ASP A 788 -43.12 -20.25 -24.82
C ASP A 788 -42.58 -21.59 -25.30
N ILE A 789 -42.33 -22.48 -24.35
CA ILE A 789 -41.87 -23.84 -24.61
C ILE A 789 -42.94 -24.60 -25.40
N GLN A 790 -44.21 -24.57 -24.98
CA GLN A 790 -45.31 -25.24 -25.69
C GLN A 790 -45.44 -24.75 -27.14
N MET A 791 -45.46 -23.43 -27.36
CA MET A 791 -45.56 -22.83 -28.71
C MET A 791 -44.38 -23.28 -29.60
N ALA A 792 -43.16 -23.34 -29.06
CA ALA A 792 -42.00 -23.81 -29.80
C ALA A 792 -42.09 -25.31 -30.15
N GLN A 793 -42.64 -26.15 -29.27
CA GLN A 793 -42.89 -27.57 -29.56
C GLN A 793 -43.97 -27.79 -30.64
N LEU A 794 -45.00 -26.94 -30.64
CA LEU A 794 -46.01 -26.87 -31.71
C LEU A 794 -45.47 -26.27 -33.03
N LYS A 795 -44.15 -26.04 -33.12
CA LYS A 795 -43.44 -25.48 -34.29
C LYS A 795 -43.96 -24.09 -34.70
N ILE A 796 -44.53 -23.33 -33.77
CA ILE A 796 -44.89 -21.93 -34.01
C ILE A 796 -43.61 -21.14 -34.27
N PRO A 797 -43.54 -20.29 -35.32
CA PRO A 797 -42.33 -19.55 -35.65
C PRO A 797 -41.81 -18.71 -34.48
N VAL A 798 -40.51 -18.82 -34.19
CA VAL A 798 -39.84 -18.06 -33.11
C VAL A 798 -40.14 -16.55 -33.15
N PRO A 799 -40.20 -15.87 -34.33
CA PRO A 799 -40.57 -14.45 -34.38
C PRO A 799 -41.96 -14.14 -33.79
N PHE A 800 -42.94 -15.04 -33.96
CA PHE A 800 -44.27 -14.87 -33.38
C PHE A 800 -44.24 -14.98 -31.85
N ILE A 801 -43.51 -15.97 -31.33
CA ILE A 801 -43.31 -16.15 -29.88
C ILE A 801 -42.63 -14.91 -29.29
N TYR A 802 -41.55 -14.43 -29.93
CA TYR A 802 -40.83 -13.23 -29.55
C TYR A 802 -41.74 -11.98 -29.50
N HIS A 803 -42.51 -11.72 -30.55
CA HIS A 803 -43.43 -10.58 -30.59
C HIS A 803 -44.56 -10.65 -29.53
N LYS A 804 -45.00 -11.86 -29.14
CA LYS A 804 -45.96 -12.04 -28.04
C LYS A 804 -45.38 -11.59 -26.70
N LYS A 805 -44.08 -11.75 -26.47
CA LYS A 805 -43.40 -11.39 -25.20
C LYS A 805 -43.14 -9.90 -25.03
N ARG A 806 -43.04 -9.13 -26.12
CA ARG A 806 -42.85 -7.66 -26.11
C ARG A 806 -41.62 -7.20 -25.31
N PHE A 807 -40.50 -7.94 -25.41
CA PHE A 807 -39.24 -7.56 -24.77
C PHE A 807 -38.76 -6.17 -25.22
N LYS A 808 -38.26 -5.39 -24.27
CA LYS A 808 -37.68 -4.06 -24.48
C LYS A 808 -36.15 -4.09 -24.54
N SER A 809 -35.54 -5.09 -23.91
CA SER A 809 -34.09 -5.18 -23.68
C SER A 809 -33.44 -6.44 -24.24
N ILE A 810 -34.22 -7.35 -24.83
CA ILE A 810 -33.74 -8.59 -25.43
C ILE A 810 -34.20 -8.64 -26.89
N GLY A 811 -33.25 -8.89 -27.78
CA GLY A 811 -33.43 -8.97 -29.22
C GLY A 811 -33.71 -10.40 -29.68
N MET A 812 -34.23 -10.51 -30.90
CA MET A 812 -34.66 -11.77 -31.51
C MET A 812 -33.60 -12.89 -31.47
N ALA A 813 -32.33 -12.56 -31.78
CA ALA A 813 -31.25 -13.56 -31.84
C ALA A 813 -30.82 -14.09 -30.46
N SER A 814 -30.90 -13.26 -29.41
CA SER A 814 -30.64 -13.68 -28.04
C SER A 814 -31.84 -14.45 -27.46
N PHE A 815 -33.06 -14.02 -27.77
CA PHE A 815 -34.27 -14.79 -27.44
C PHE A 815 -34.26 -16.19 -28.06
N GLU A 816 -33.87 -16.33 -29.33
CA GLU A 816 -33.76 -17.64 -30.00
C GLU A 816 -32.75 -18.58 -29.31
N LYS A 817 -31.59 -18.05 -28.87
CA LYS A 817 -30.62 -18.81 -28.07
C LYS A 817 -31.19 -19.24 -26.72
N ILE A 818 -31.89 -18.34 -26.03
CA ILE A 818 -32.56 -18.63 -24.74
C ILE A 818 -33.63 -19.72 -24.93
N LEU A 819 -34.47 -19.61 -25.95
CA LEU A 819 -35.50 -20.61 -26.29
C LEU A 819 -34.88 -21.98 -26.61
N GLY A 820 -33.79 -22.01 -27.39
CA GLY A 820 -33.03 -23.23 -27.64
C GLY A 820 -32.36 -23.83 -26.39
N GLN A 821 -31.99 -23.02 -25.40
CA GLN A 821 -31.57 -23.50 -24.09
C GLN A 821 -32.74 -24.08 -23.29
N GLY A 822 -33.90 -23.43 -23.28
CA GLY A 822 -35.12 -23.93 -22.65
C GLY A 822 -35.58 -25.28 -23.21
N LEU A 823 -35.51 -25.48 -24.52
CA LEU A 823 -35.83 -26.75 -25.18
C LEU A 823 -34.82 -27.87 -24.83
N ARG A 824 -33.53 -27.54 -24.67
CA ARG A 824 -32.53 -28.52 -24.18
C ARG A 824 -32.77 -28.91 -22.71
N ILE A 825 -33.15 -27.95 -21.86
CA ILE A 825 -33.54 -28.23 -20.47
C ILE A 825 -34.79 -29.13 -20.44
N LEU A 826 -35.80 -28.83 -21.26
CA LEU A 826 -36.99 -29.66 -21.39
C LEU A 826 -36.63 -31.10 -21.78
N GLN A 827 -35.80 -31.28 -22.83
CA GLN A 827 -35.39 -32.59 -23.30
C GLN A 827 -34.67 -33.39 -22.21
N ALA A 828 -33.72 -32.75 -21.49
CA ALA A 828 -32.97 -33.38 -20.42
C ALA A 828 -33.85 -33.79 -19.21
N VAL A 829 -34.87 -32.99 -18.87
CA VAL A 829 -35.84 -33.33 -17.82
C VAL A 829 -36.84 -34.40 -18.27
N ALA A 830 -37.22 -34.42 -19.56
CA ALA A 830 -38.08 -35.44 -20.14
C ALA A 830 -37.39 -36.81 -20.29
N SER A 831 -36.06 -36.85 -20.44
CA SER A 831 -35.27 -38.10 -20.46
C SER A 831 -35.09 -38.76 -19.09
N LEU A 832 -35.35 -38.06 -17.98
CA LEU A 832 -35.30 -38.63 -16.64
C LEU A 832 -36.36 -39.73 -16.44
N SER A 833 -36.14 -40.60 -15.46
CA SER A 833 -37.15 -41.51 -14.93
C SER A 833 -38.32 -40.74 -14.31
N PRO A 834 -39.55 -41.31 -14.30
CA PRO A 834 -40.70 -40.70 -13.64
C PRO A 834 -40.44 -40.40 -12.16
N GLU A 835 -39.63 -41.21 -11.47
CA GLU A 835 -39.27 -41.02 -10.06
C GLU A 835 -38.38 -39.79 -9.88
N THR A 836 -37.29 -39.70 -10.66
CA THR A 836 -36.32 -38.59 -10.57
C THR A 836 -36.94 -37.27 -11.00
N ARG A 837 -37.77 -37.26 -12.07
CA ARG A 837 -38.50 -36.06 -12.53
C ARG A 837 -39.51 -35.58 -11.49
N ARG A 838 -40.35 -36.46 -10.93
CA ARG A 838 -41.30 -36.10 -9.86
C ARG A 838 -40.57 -35.54 -8.63
N TYR A 839 -39.46 -36.15 -8.24
CA TYR A 839 -38.64 -35.67 -7.14
C TYR A 839 -38.06 -34.26 -7.38
N LEU A 840 -37.47 -34.01 -8.54
CA LEU A 840 -36.92 -32.69 -8.92
C LEU A 840 -37.99 -31.59 -8.85
N LEU A 841 -39.15 -31.85 -9.45
CA LEU A 841 -40.25 -30.88 -9.48
C LEU A 841 -40.86 -30.67 -8.09
N ARG A 842 -41.04 -31.72 -7.27
CA ARG A 842 -41.51 -31.61 -5.88
C ARG A 842 -40.57 -30.74 -5.02
N CYS A 843 -39.26 -30.83 -5.21
CA CYS A 843 -38.28 -30.00 -4.51
C CYS A 843 -38.45 -28.51 -4.85
N LEU A 844 -38.65 -28.19 -6.13
CA LEU A 844 -38.75 -26.81 -6.63
C LEU A 844 -40.16 -26.20 -6.48
N ASP A 845 -41.21 -27.02 -6.33
CA ASP A 845 -42.60 -26.61 -6.15
C ASP A 845 -42.77 -25.57 -5.02
N PRO A 846 -43.29 -24.36 -5.32
CA PRO A 846 -43.46 -23.28 -4.34
C PRO A 846 -44.55 -23.55 -3.28
N LEU A 847 -45.36 -24.60 -3.43
CA LEU A 847 -46.39 -25.03 -2.48
C LEU A 847 -46.08 -26.36 -1.77
N ALA A 848 -45.02 -27.09 -2.16
CA ALA A 848 -44.59 -28.33 -1.49
C ALA A 848 -43.16 -28.22 -0.95
N GLY A 849 -42.17 -28.77 -1.68
CA GLY A 849 -40.80 -28.90 -1.19
C GLY A 849 -40.14 -27.58 -0.88
N ARG A 850 -40.49 -26.50 -1.60
CA ARG A 850 -40.08 -25.11 -1.32
C ARG A 850 -38.56 -24.95 -1.11
N MET A 851 -37.75 -25.81 -1.73
CA MET A 851 -36.30 -25.80 -1.56
C MET A 851 -35.74 -24.46 -2.02
N ARG A 852 -34.88 -23.86 -1.22
CA ARG A 852 -34.19 -22.60 -1.47
C ARG A 852 -32.83 -22.90 -2.11
N VAL A 853 -32.50 -22.29 -3.25
CA VAL A 853 -31.33 -22.67 -4.06
C VAL A 853 -30.50 -21.43 -4.38
N TYR A 854 -29.38 -21.26 -3.69
CA TYR A 854 -28.53 -20.07 -3.78
C TYR A 854 -27.24 -20.33 -4.57
N ASP A 855 -26.81 -19.34 -5.35
CA ASP A 855 -25.52 -19.28 -6.03
C ASP A 855 -25.32 -20.37 -7.10
N PHE A 856 -26.41 -20.98 -7.55
CA PHE A 856 -26.38 -22.03 -8.59
C PHE A 856 -26.23 -21.43 -10.00
N TYR A 857 -26.88 -20.29 -10.26
CA TYR A 857 -26.88 -19.62 -11.56
C TYR A 857 -25.47 -19.44 -12.17
N PRO A 858 -24.43 -18.96 -11.44
CA PRO A 858 -23.07 -18.83 -11.98
C PRO A 858 -22.48 -20.14 -12.53
N LEU A 859 -22.79 -21.29 -11.91
CA LEU A 859 -22.27 -22.60 -12.33
C LEU A 859 -22.77 -23.00 -13.72
N THR A 860 -24.02 -22.64 -14.06
CA THR A 860 -24.68 -22.97 -15.33
C THR A 860 -24.07 -22.29 -16.56
N ARG A 861 -23.13 -21.35 -16.36
CA ARG A 861 -22.31 -20.78 -17.45
C ARG A 861 -21.08 -21.64 -17.79
N PHE A 862 -20.69 -22.56 -16.91
CA PHE A 862 -19.49 -23.41 -17.05
C PHE A 862 -19.84 -24.89 -17.25
N LEU A 863 -21.00 -25.31 -16.76
CA LEU A 863 -21.54 -26.68 -16.85
C LEU A 863 -22.62 -26.78 -17.94
N ASP A 864 -22.68 -27.92 -18.61
CA ASP A 864 -23.78 -28.25 -19.53
C ASP A 864 -25.09 -28.56 -18.77
N VAL A 865 -26.20 -28.70 -19.50
CA VAL A 865 -27.55 -28.91 -18.93
C VAL A 865 -27.61 -30.18 -18.06
N GLU A 866 -27.05 -31.30 -18.55
CA GLU A 866 -27.04 -32.57 -17.79
C GLU A 866 -26.16 -32.49 -16.54
N GLU A 867 -24.96 -31.91 -16.67
CA GLU A 867 -24.01 -31.69 -15.57
C GLU A 867 -24.64 -30.85 -14.45
N SER A 868 -25.37 -29.79 -14.84
CA SER A 868 -26.12 -28.92 -13.94
C SER A 868 -27.26 -29.66 -13.24
N LEU A 869 -28.04 -30.48 -13.96
CA LEU A 869 -29.14 -31.26 -13.39
C LEU A 869 -28.63 -32.32 -12.40
N LYS A 870 -27.54 -33.03 -12.72
CA LYS A 870 -26.86 -33.97 -11.81
C LYS A 870 -26.48 -33.26 -10.51
N LEU A 871 -25.76 -32.14 -10.59
CA LEU A 871 -25.30 -31.38 -9.44
C LEU A 871 -26.45 -30.90 -8.53
N LEU A 872 -27.53 -30.38 -9.12
CA LEU A 872 -28.71 -29.92 -8.38
C LEU A 872 -29.45 -31.08 -7.68
N LEU A 873 -29.65 -32.20 -8.39
CA LEU A 873 -30.28 -33.41 -7.83
C LEU A 873 -29.47 -33.98 -6.66
N PHE A 874 -28.15 -34.09 -6.80
CA PHE A 874 -27.26 -34.54 -5.73
C PHE A 874 -27.33 -33.65 -4.49
N ALA A 875 -27.43 -32.33 -4.67
CA ALA A 875 -27.54 -31.41 -3.54
C ALA A 875 -28.88 -31.57 -2.79
N PHE A 876 -30.01 -31.72 -3.51
CA PHE A 876 -31.30 -32.03 -2.89
C PHE A 876 -31.30 -33.41 -2.20
N GLN A 877 -30.66 -34.43 -2.77
CA GLN A 877 -30.55 -35.75 -2.14
C GLN A 877 -29.68 -35.71 -0.89
N SER A 878 -28.54 -35.01 -0.90
CA SER A 878 -27.74 -34.76 0.30
C SER A 878 -28.58 -34.06 1.38
N PHE A 879 -29.43 -33.11 0.99
CA PHE A 879 -30.32 -32.40 1.91
C PHE A 879 -31.32 -33.35 2.59
N HIS A 880 -32.11 -34.10 1.82
CA HIS A 880 -33.07 -35.06 2.39
C HIS A 880 -32.40 -36.26 3.08
N ARG A 881 -31.14 -36.59 2.76
CA ARG A 881 -30.34 -37.57 3.50
C ARG A 881 -29.96 -37.05 4.89
N HIS A 882 -29.66 -35.75 5.02
CA HIS A 882 -29.24 -35.15 6.29
C HIS A 882 -30.43 -34.80 7.19
N TYR A 883 -31.52 -34.26 6.63
CA TYR A 883 -32.68 -33.77 7.38
C TYR A 883 -33.96 -34.62 7.25
N GLY A 884 -33.95 -35.67 6.42
CA GLY A 884 -35.08 -36.59 6.20
C GLY A 884 -35.98 -36.25 5.00
N TRP A 885 -36.62 -37.26 4.42
CA TRP A 885 -37.48 -37.17 3.22
C TRP A 885 -38.76 -36.35 3.36
N GLY A 886 -39.15 -36.01 4.60
CA GLY A 886 -40.29 -35.14 4.90
C GLY A 886 -39.94 -33.66 5.09
N ALA A 887 -38.65 -33.30 5.06
CA ALA A 887 -38.23 -31.91 5.19
C ALA A 887 -38.69 -31.05 4.00
N SER A 888 -39.02 -29.78 4.24
CA SER A 888 -39.41 -28.81 3.21
C SER A 888 -39.01 -27.39 3.63
N GLY A 889 -38.81 -26.48 2.68
CA GLY A 889 -38.30 -25.13 2.95
C GLY A 889 -36.78 -25.08 3.25
N GLY A 890 -36.08 -26.19 3.13
CA GLY A 890 -34.64 -26.28 3.32
C GLY A 890 -33.84 -25.54 2.25
N MET A 891 -32.57 -25.27 2.52
CA MET A 891 -31.70 -24.51 1.64
C MET A 891 -30.49 -25.31 1.13
N VAL A 892 -30.09 -25.02 -0.09
CA VAL A 892 -28.81 -25.42 -0.69
C VAL A 892 -28.09 -24.16 -1.15
N SER A 893 -26.86 -23.93 -0.66
CA SER A 893 -25.97 -22.88 -1.18
C SER A 893 -24.78 -23.50 -1.93
N PHE A 894 -24.56 -23.01 -3.14
CA PHE A 894 -23.44 -23.37 -4.00
C PHE A 894 -22.28 -22.36 -3.92
N ARG A 895 -22.30 -21.39 -2.99
CA ARG A 895 -21.34 -20.28 -2.92
C ARG A 895 -19.89 -20.75 -2.98
N GLY A 896 -19.50 -21.68 -2.10
CA GLY A 896 -18.13 -22.20 -2.04
C GLY A 896 -17.70 -22.93 -3.31
N LEU A 897 -18.54 -23.80 -3.86
CA LEU A 897 -18.26 -24.43 -5.16
C LEU A 897 -18.13 -23.40 -6.29
N SER A 898 -18.99 -22.36 -6.30
CA SER A 898 -18.96 -21.32 -7.32
C SER A 898 -17.63 -20.57 -7.34
N GLN A 899 -17.04 -20.25 -6.18
CA GLN A 899 -15.75 -19.54 -6.09
C GLN A 899 -14.58 -20.31 -6.75
N HIS A 900 -14.68 -21.64 -6.89
CA HIS A 900 -13.63 -22.47 -7.50
C HIS A 900 -13.86 -22.81 -9.00
N ILE A 901 -15.06 -22.55 -9.56
CA ILE A 901 -15.47 -23.07 -10.89
C ILE A 901 -14.55 -22.62 -12.04
N VAL A 902 -14.01 -21.40 -12.00
CA VAL A 902 -13.15 -20.84 -13.06
C VAL A 902 -11.86 -21.65 -13.22
N HIS A 903 -11.25 -22.05 -12.11
CA HIS A 903 -9.98 -22.75 -12.09
C HIS A 903 -10.11 -24.28 -12.16
N ARG A 904 -11.32 -24.80 -11.91
CA ARG A 904 -11.60 -26.25 -11.75
C ARG A 904 -12.71 -26.75 -12.68
N ARG A 905 -13.02 -26.01 -13.75
CA ARG A 905 -14.05 -26.37 -14.73
C ARG A 905 -13.86 -27.78 -15.29
N ALA A 906 -12.67 -28.08 -15.83
CA ALA A 906 -12.39 -29.39 -16.44
C ALA A 906 -12.52 -30.53 -15.42
N ASP A 907 -11.96 -30.33 -14.22
CA ASP A 907 -12.02 -31.29 -13.11
C ASP A 907 -13.48 -31.59 -12.71
N LEU A 908 -14.30 -30.55 -12.56
CA LEU A 908 -15.72 -30.67 -12.20
C LEU A 908 -16.59 -31.26 -13.33
N GLN A 909 -16.34 -30.90 -14.59
CA GLN A 909 -17.03 -31.50 -15.73
C GLN A 909 -16.68 -32.98 -15.88
N GLY A 910 -15.41 -33.36 -15.69
CA GLY A 910 -14.99 -34.78 -15.65
C GLY A 910 -15.77 -35.57 -14.59
N MET A 911 -15.73 -35.12 -13.33
CA MET A 911 -16.46 -35.76 -12.23
C MET A 911 -17.97 -35.89 -12.52
N LEU A 912 -18.62 -34.85 -13.04
CA LEU A 912 -20.07 -34.87 -13.33
C LEU A 912 -20.44 -35.73 -14.56
N ARG A 913 -19.49 -35.98 -15.48
CA ARG A 913 -19.65 -36.91 -16.61
C ARG A 913 -19.45 -38.36 -16.19
N ASP A 914 -18.45 -38.62 -15.36
CA ASP A 914 -18.12 -39.95 -14.85
C ASP A 914 -19.18 -40.48 -13.86
N LEU A 915 -19.96 -39.56 -13.25
CA LEU A 915 -21.16 -39.93 -12.50
C LEU A 915 -22.26 -40.48 -13.43
N PRO A 916 -22.88 -41.63 -13.08
CA PRO A 916 -23.88 -42.30 -13.91
C PRO A 916 -25.16 -41.46 -14.08
N SER A 917 -26.08 -41.96 -14.92
CA SER A 917 -27.35 -41.28 -15.23
C SER A 917 -28.08 -40.80 -13.96
N PRO A 918 -28.73 -39.62 -13.99
CA PRO A 918 -29.62 -39.14 -12.93
C PRO A 918 -30.65 -40.16 -12.41
N ASP A 919 -30.98 -41.18 -13.20
CA ASP A 919 -31.98 -42.19 -12.86
C ASP A 919 -31.48 -43.28 -11.90
N THR A 920 -30.15 -43.44 -11.77
CA THR A 920 -29.53 -44.38 -10.83
C THR A 920 -29.10 -43.71 -9.51
N LEU A 921 -29.40 -42.42 -9.32
CA LEU A 921 -28.93 -41.62 -8.17
C LEU A 921 -29.39 -42.13 -6.80
N PHE A 922 -30.47 -42.89 -6.73
CA PHE A 922 -30.95 -43.48 -5.47
C PHE A 922 -30.13 -44.71 -5.02
N HIS A 923 -29.13 -45.16 -5.79
CA HIS A 923 -28.35 -46.38 -5.50
C HIS A 923 -27.32 -46.19 -4.36
N PRO A 924 -27.17 -47.17 -3.42
CA PRO A 924 -26.29 -47.02 -2.26
C PRO A 924 -24.79 -46.79 -2.52
N GLU A 925 -24.27 -47.11 -3.71
CA GLU A 925 -22.83 -47.07 -3.97
C GLU A 925 -22.31 -45.67 -4.35
N LEU A 926 -23.14 -44.87 -5.02
CA LEU A 926 -22.85 -43.45 -5.28
C LEU A 926 -22.67 -42.65 -3.98
N GLN A 927 -23.25 -43.14 -2.89
CA GLN A 927 -23.18 -42.54 -1.55
C GLN A 927 -21.79 -42.63 -0.90
N ARG A 928 -20.85 -43.41 -1.47
CA ARG A 928 -19.45 -43.51 -1.00
C ARG A 928 -18.50 -42.55 -1.72
N ILE A 929 -18.76 -42.25 -3.00
CA ILE A 929 -17.88 -41.48 -3.89
C ILE A 929 -17.75 -40.02 -3.40
N MET A 930 -18.83 -39.43 -2.90
CA MET A 930 -18.86 -38.04 -2.43
C MET A 930 -18.82 -37.89 -0.90
N GLY A 931 -18.38 -38.92 -0.17
CA GLY A 931 -18.49 -38.97 1.30
C GLY A 931 -17.25 -39.40 2.08
N SER A 932 -16.11 -39.63 1.41
CA SER A 932 -14.98 -40.37 2.03
C SER A 932 -13.60 -39.71 1.83
N GLY A 933 -13.45 -38.44 2.25
CA GLY A 933 -12.14 -37.82 2.51
C GLY A 933 -11.24 -37.46 1.30
N HIS A 934 -11.48 -38.04 0.13
CA HIS A 934 -10.75 -37.78 -1.12
C HIS A 934 -11.11 -36.40 -1.72
N ALA A 935 -10.27 -35.92 -2.65
CA ALA A 935 -10.47 -34.64 -3.34
C ALA A 935 -11.68 -34.65 -4.29
N GLY A 936 -12.40 -33.54 -4.41
CA GLY A 936 -13.63 -33.43 -5.20
C GLY A 936 -14.73 -32.57 -4.54
N ILE A 937 -15.99 -32.76 -4.96
CA ILE A 937 -17.18 -32.07 -4.43
C ILE A 937 -17.57 -32.62 -3.06
N VAL A 938 -17.86 -31.74 -2.09
CA VAL A 938 -18.22 -32.09 -0.70
C VAL A 938 -19.49 -31.36 -0.28
N PHE A 939 -20.39 -32.05 0.43
CA PHE A 939 -21.63 -31.50 0.99
C PHE A 939 -21.51 -31.40 2.51
N GLN A 940 -21.83 -30.24 3.08
CA GLN A 940 -21.75 -29.97 4.52
C GLN A 940 -23.11 -29.46 5.03
N GLY A 941 -23.69 -30.16 6.01
CA GLY A 941 -24.94 -29.76 6.66
C GLY A 941 -24.72 -28.67 7.73
N SER A 942 -25.67 -27.77 7.86
CA SER A 942 -25.73 -26.76 8.93
C SER A 942 -26.33 -27.33 10.20
N SER A 943 -25.79 -26.95 11.36
CA SER A 943 -26.30 -27.31 12.68
C SER A 943 -27.45 -26.42 13.18
N VAL A 944 -27.76 -25.34 12.46
CA VAL A 944 -28.61 -24.23 12.95
C VAL A 944 -29.94 -24.17 12.19
N GLU A 945 -29.88 -24.15 10.86
CA GLU A 945 -31.05 -24.24 9.98
C GLU A 945 -30.94 -25.48 9.08
N GLN A 946 -32.05 -25.86 8.45
CA GLN A 946 -32.06 -26.94 7.47
C GLN A 946 -31.38 -26.46 6.17
N ALA A 947 -30.05 -26.53 6.12
CA ALA A 947 -29.26 -26.03 5.00
C ALA A 947 -28.03 -26.90 4.67
N ILE A 948 -27.66 -26.98 3.39
CA ILE A 948 -26.41 -27.60 2.94
C ILE A 948 -25.55 -26.60 2.15
N ARG A 949 -24.25 -26.55 2.48
CA ARG A 949 -23.20 -25.93 1.68
C ARG A 949 -22.56 -26.95 0.74
N VAL A 950 -22.30 -26.56 -0.51
CA VAL A 950 -21.57 -27.36 -1.51
C VAL A 950 -20.20 -26.74 -1.76
N ASN A 951 -19.12 -27.51 -1.51
CA ASN A 951 -17.73 -27.07 -1.48
C ASN A 951 -16.81 -27.99 -2.33
N PHE A 952 -15.53 -27.65 -2.47
CA PHE A 952 -14.52 -28.45 -3.20
C PHE A 952 -13.25 -28.66 -2.34
N LYS A 953 -12.60 -29.84 -2.42
CA LYS A 953 -11.41 -30.21 -1.62
C LYS A 953 -10.23 -30.65 -2.52
N TYR A 954 -8.99 -30.25 -2.16
CA TYR A 954 -7.74 -30.49 -2.91
C TYR A 954 -6.93 -31.74 -2.45
N PRO A 955 -5.93 -32.23 -3.24
CA PRO A 955 -5.23 -33.49 -2.99
C PRO A 955 -3.71 -33.46 -2.64
N VAL A 956 -3.02 -32.31 -2.52
CA VAL A 956 -1.53 -32.26 -2.36
C VAL A 956 -1.05 -31.34 -1.22
N GLU A 957 -0.05 -31.82 -0.45
CA GLU A 957 0.65 -31.09 0.62
C GLU A 957 2.01 -30.53 0.12
N LEU A 958 2.07 -29.22 -0.17
CA LEU A 958 3.27 -28.58 -0.76
C LEU A 958 4.38 -28.28 0.26
N ASP A 959 4.02 -27.89 1.48
CA ASP A 959 4.97 -27.28 2.41
C ASP A 959 6.05 -28.28 2.88
N SER A 960 5.68 -29.56 3.03
CA SER A 960 6.59 -30.68 3.35
C SER A 960 7.70 -30.90 2.31
N MET A 961 7.51 -30.49 1.04
CA MET A 961 8.55 -30.62 0.00
C MET A 961 9.66 -29.56 0.13
N ILE A 962 9.35 -28.40 0.72
CA ILE A 962 10.29 -27.27 0.81
C ILE A 962 11.34 -27.52 1.89
N GLU A 963 10.91 -28.04 3.04
CA GLU A 963 11.76 -28.29 4.22
C GLU A 963 12.92 -29.27 3.94
N TYR A 964 12.68 -30.25 3.07
CA TYR A 964 13.68 -31.24 2.65
C TYR A 964 14.88 -30.63 1.90
N LEU A 965 14.67 -29.56 1.11
CA LEU A 965 15.73 -28.94 0.31
C LEU A 965 16.70 -28.08 1.14
N GLU A 966 16.29 -27.60 2.32
CA GLU A 966 17.13 -26.69 3.13
C GLU A 966 18.26 -27.40 3.90
N HIS A 967 18.33 -28.73 3.86
CA HIS A 967 19.20 -29.56 4.69
C HIS A 967 20.49 -30.10 4.02
N LEU A 968 20.80 -29.73 2.77
CA LEU A 968 21.94 -30.27 1.99
C LEU A 968 23.15 -29.32 1.96
N TRP A 969 24.38 -29.84 2.12
CA TRP A 969 25.60 -29.03 2.39
C TRP A 969 26.77 -29.21 1.42
N THR A 970 26.65 -30.01 0.35
CA THR A 970 27.66 -30.06 -0.72
C THR A 970 27.08 -29.53 -2.02
N HIS A 971 27.91 -28.84 -2.80
CA HIS A 971 27.51 -28.22 -4.07
C HIS A 971 26.88 -29.23 -5.06
N GLU A 972 27.30 -30.50 -4.99
CA GLU A 972 26.82 -31.58 -5.87
C GLU A 972 25.46 -32.16 -5.44
N THR A 973 25.21 -32.35 -4.14
CA THR A 973 23.98 -33.00 -3.65
C THR A 973 22.74 -32.11 -3.74
N LEU A 974 22.90 -30.82 -3.48
CA LEU A 974 21.83 -29.82 -3.48
C LEU A 974 21.16 -29.66 -4.87
N VAL A 975 21.94 -29.78 -5.95
CA VAL A 975 21.45 -29.64 -7.34
C VAL A 975 20.53 -30.81 -7.73
N LYS A 976 20.88 -32.03 -7.32
CA LYS A 976 20.25 -33.28 -7.78
C LYS A 976 18.80 -33.45 -7.29
N HIS A 977 18.52 -33.13 -6.02
CA HIS A 977 17.19 -33.34 -5.44
C HIS A 977 16.15 -32.30 -5.88
N TYR A 978 16.56 -31.05 -6.13
CA TYR A 978 15.68 -30.00 -6.65
C TYR A 978 15.08 -30.37 -8.03
N GLN A 979 15.87 -31.00 -8.89
CA GLN A 979 15.44 -31.45 -10.22
C GLN A 979 14.40 -32.58 -10.13
N LEU A 980 14.57 -33.52 -9.20
CA LEU A 980 13.66 -34.66 -9.01
C LEU A 980 12.25 -34.22 -8.59
N MET A 981 12.14 -33.34 -7.59
CA MET A 981 10.85 -32.86 -7.08
C MET A 981 10.07 -32.03 -8.13
N THR A 982 10.78 -31.28 -8.97
CA THR A 982 10.16 -30.52 -10.08
C THR A 982 9.52 -31.47 -11.11
N GLN A 983 10.14 -32.62 -11.39
CA GLN A 983 9.62 -33.62 -12.33
C GLN A 983 8.37 -34.35 -11.83
N GLU A 984 8.19 -34.53 -10.51
CA GLU A 984 6.97 -35.16 -9.96
C GLU A 984 5.75 -34.23 -10.09
N LEU A 985 5.90 -32.93 -9.83
CA LEU A 985 4.82 -31.92 -9.98
C LEU A 985 4.30 -31.81 -11.42
N GLN A 986 5.13 -32.15 -12.40
CA GLN A 986 4.80 -32.13 -13.84
C GLN A 986 4.11 -33.42 -14.34
N LYS A 987 4.01 -34.47 -13.51
CA LYS A 987 3.33 -35.73 -13.85
C LYS A 987 1.85 -35.77 -13.43
N LEU A 988 1.39 -34.80 -12.64
CA LEU A 988 0.02 -34.75 -12.15
C LEU A 988 -0.96 -34.42 -13.29
N PRO A 989 -2.17 -35.02 -13.31
CA PRO A 989 -3.13 -34.87 -14.42
C PRO A 989 -3.87 -33.51 -14.43
N TYR A 990 -3.47 -32.55 -13.60
CA TYR A 990 -4.09 -31.24 -13.43
C TYR A 990 -3.01 -30.13 -13.34
N TYR A 991 -3.42 -28.87 -13.49
CA TYR A 991 -2.52 -27.72 -13.54
C TYR A 991 -1.81 -27.43 -12.20
N THR A 992 -0.48 -27.28 -12.23
CA THR A 992 0.42 -27.20 -11.04
C THR A 992 1.44 -26.05 -11.05
N HIS A 993 1.35 -25.08 -11.98
CA HIS A 993 2.40 -24.07 -12.22
C HIS A 993 2.70 -23.13 -11.03
N ASP A 994 1.74 -22.92 -10.13
CA ASP A 994 1.88 -22.17 -8.90
C ASP A 994 2.71 -22.91 -7.83
N TYR A 995 2.70 -24.23 -7.83
CA TYR A 995 3.50 -25.07 -6.93
C TYR A 995 5.00 -25.02 -7.30
N GLU A 996 5.32 -25.05 -8.61
CA GLU A 996 6.71 -25.02 -9.12
C GLU A 996 7.50 -23.78 -8.66
N LYS A 997 6.86 -22.59 -8.72
CA LYS A 997 7.51 -21.31 -8.39
C LYS A 997 7.95 -21.21 -6.94
N ARG A 998 7.22 -21.83 -6.01
CA ARG A 998 7.55 -21.82 -4.57
C ARG A 998 8.80 -22.67 -4.29
N LEU A 999 8.95 -23.81 -4.95
CA LEU A 999 10.09 -24.73 -4.78
C LEU A 999 11.43 -24.12 -5.22
N GLN A 1000 11.44 -23.36 -6.33
CA GLN A 1000 12.65 -22.71 -6.88
C GLN A 1000 13.32 -21.72 -5.90
N LYS A 1001 12.52 -21.07 -5.04
CA LYS A 1001 13.02 -20.04 -4.10
C LYS A 1001 13.90 -20.63 -3.00
N ALA A 1002 13.59 -21.84 -2.53
CA ALA A 1002 14.32 -22.51 -1.45
C ALA A 1002 15.74 -22.95 -1.89
N TYR A 1003 15.86 -23.57 -3.06
CA TYR A 1003 17.13 -24.08 -3.60
C TYR A 1003 18.26 -23.04 -3.63
N LYS A 1004 17.97 -21.78 -4.01
CA LYS A 1004 18.98 -20.71 -4.11
C LYS A 1004 19.59 -20.31 -2.77
N LYS A 1005 18.85 -20.45 -1.66
CA LYS A 1005 19.24 -19.99 -0.31
C LYS A 1005 20.37 -20.84 0.29
N GLN A 1006 20.39 -22.14 0.00
CA GLN A 1006 21.28 -23.08 0.68
C GLN A 1006 22.71 -23.13 0.08
N ARG A 1007 22.86 -22.86 -1.22
CA ARG A 1007 24.16 -22.91 -1.92
C ARG A 1007 25.24 -22.00 -1.32
N LYS A 1008 24.86 -20.79 -0.86
CA LYS A 1008 25.79 -19.74 -0.39
C LYS A 1008 26.63 -20.16 0.82
N LYS A 1009 26.13 -21.06 1.67
CA LYS A 1009 26.76 -21.39 2.96
C LYS A 1009 27.99 -22.31 2.85
N VAL A 1010 28.32 -22.79 1.65
CA VAL A 1010 29.34 -23.83 1.42
C VAL A 1010 30.75 -23.24 1.22
N ASP A 1011 30.86 -21.98 0.81
CA ASP A 1011 32.11 -21.44 0.23
C ASP A 1011 33.09 -20.83 1.27
N GLU A 1012 32.61 -20.44 2.46
CA GLU A 1012 33.37 -19.64 3.45
C GLU A 1012 34.48 -20.43 4.20
N HIS A 1013 34.55 -21.76 4.02
CA HIS A 1013 35.35 -22.67 4.86
C HIS A 1013 36.85 -22.76 4.50
N PHE A 1014 37.33 -22.15 3.41
CA PHE A 1014 38.63 -22.48 2.80
C PHE A 1014 39.82 -21.56 3.17
N LEU A 1015 39.58 -20.30 3.58
CA LEU A 1015 40.61 -19.24 3.63
C LEU A 1015 41.74 -19.35 4.67
N ARG A 1016 41.56 -20.12 5.73
CA ARG A 1016 42.18 -19.85 7.05
C ARG A 1016 43.65 -20.26 7.23
N ARG A 1017 44.44 -20.40 6.16
CA ARG A 1017 45.68 -21.24 6.15
C ARG A 1017 46.99 -20.52 5.74
N LEU A 1018 47.03 -19.20 5.54
CA LEU A 1018 48.13 -18.53 4.79
C LEU A 1018 49.04 -17.56 5.57
N GLN A 1019 48.65 -17.07 6.76
CA GLN A 1019 49.24 -15.86 7.39
C GLN A 1019 50.62 -16.01 8.10
N GLU A 1020 51.22 -17.20 8.16
CA GLU A 1020 52.21 -17.55 9.21
C GLU A 1020 53.73 -17.26 8.89
N ARG A 1021 54.11 -16.28 8.03
CA ARG A 1021 55.47 -16.26 7.39
C ARG A 1021 56.39 -14.99 7.39
N LEU A 1022 56.05 -13.80 7.90
CA LEU A 1022 56.58 -12.51 7.33
C LEU A 1022 57.53 -11.58 8.18
N ALA A 1023 58.27 -12.01 9.22
CA ALA A 1023 58.69 -11.08 10.31
C ALA A 1023 60.22 -10.79 10.60
N GLY A 1024 60.94 -9.94 9.82
CA GLY A 1024 62.19 -9.29 10.35
C GLY A 1024 63.19 -8.57 9.39
N VAL A 1025 63.34 -7.22 9.47
CA VAL A 1025 64.22 -6.35 8.61
C VAL A 1025 64.86 -5.17 9.41
N ALA A 1026 65.69 -4.28 8.82
CA ALA A 1026 66.55 -3.28 9.50
C ALA A 1026 66.15 -1.76 9.48
N ASP A 1027 66.21 -1.03 8.35
CA ASP A 1027 66.37 0.46 8.31
C ASP A 1027 65.50 1.26 7.27
N PHE A 1028 65.82 2.52 6.91
CA PHE A 1028 65.10 3.37 5.91
C PHE A 1028 65.36 2.94 4.45
N MET A 1029 66.39 2.14 4.14
CA MET A 1029 66.71 1.62 2.80
C MET A 1029 66.52 0.10 2.64
N GLY A 1030 66.83 -0.73 3.64
CA GLY A 1030 66.76 -2.20 3.56
C GLY A 1030 65.33 -2.80 3.55
N TYR A 1031 64.31 -1.96 3.60
CA TYR A 1031 62.88 -2.30 3.64
C TYR A 1031 62.32 -2.87 2.31
N GLN A 1032 63.08 -2.81 1.21
CA GLN A 1032 62.52 -2.84 -0.14
C GLN A 1032 62.48 -4.22 -0.86
N GLU A 1033 63.13 -5.28 -0.33
CA GLU A 1033 63.38 -6.53 -1.11
C GLU A 1033 62.32 -7.65 -0.99
N ILE A 1034 61.76 -7.94 0.20
CA ILE A 1034 60.82 -9.08 0.44
C ILE A 1034 59.55 -9.01 -0.43
N ARG A 1035 59.18 -7.81 -0.87
CA ARG A 1035 57.94 -7.50 -1.62
C ARG A 1035 57.88 -8.15 -3.02
N ALA A 1036 58.97 -8.71 -3.54
CA ALA A 1036 59.05 -9.21 -4.92
C ALA A 1036 58.60 -10.67 -5.15
N GLU A 1037 58.64 -11.55 -4.13
CA GLU A 1037 58.54 -13.01 -4.34
C GLU A 1037 57.09 -13.55 -4.44
N LEU A 1038 56.13 -12.83 -3.86
CA LEU A 1038 54.72 -13.26 -3.73
C LEU A 1038 53.91 -13.26 -5.04
N HIS A 1039 54.42 -12.62 -6.10
CA HIS A 1039 53.68 -12.39 -7.36
C HIS A 1039 53.69 -13.57 -8.35
N ALA A 1040 54.07 -14.81 -7.95
CA ALA A 1040 54.50 -15.87 -8.89
C ALA A 1040 53.75 -17.24 -8.85
N SER A 1041 52.59 -17.41 -8.18
CA SER A 1041 51.92 -18.73 -8.02
C SER A 1041 50.50 -18.83 -8.64
N SER A 1042 50.07 -20.03 -9.05
CA SER A 1042 48.89 -20.24 -9.94
C SER A 1042 47.57 -20.64 -9.26
N ALA A 1043 47.53 -20.93 -7.95
CA ALA A 1043 46.31 -21.33 -7.23
C ALA A 1043 45.29 -20.18 -6.99
N ILE A 1044 45.44 -19.06 -7.71
CA ILE A 1044 44.79 -17.76 -7.43
C ILE A 1044 43.61 -17.50 -8.42
N SER A 1045 43.29 -18.48 -9.27
CA SER A 1045 42.29 -18.37 -10.35
C SER A 1045 40.82 -18.43 -9.90
N ASP A 1046 40.49 -19.28 -8.92
CA ASP A 1046 39.09 -19.55 -8.51
C ASP A 1046 38.71 -18.84 -7.19
N PHE A 1047 39.50 -17.83 -6.79
CA PHE A 1047 39.38 -17.06 -5.55
C PHE A 1047 38.82 -15.65 -5.79
N THR A 1048 38.16 -15.07 -4.77
CA THR A 1048 37.56 -13.71 -4.81
C THR A 1048 38.57 -12.62 -4.41
N GLU A 1049 38.26 -11.34 -4.66
CA GLU A 1049 39.19 -10.21 -4.44
C GLU A 1049 39.67 -10.07 -2.98
N ASP A 1050 38.76 -10.20 -2.01
CA ASP A 1050 39.06 -10.01 -0.57
C ASP A 1050 40.21 -10.91 -0.07
N GLN A 1051 40.37 -12.05 -0.73
CA GLN A 1051 41.33 -13.10 -0.41
C GLN A 1051 42.76 -12.73 -0.85
N ARG A 1052 42.93 -11.67 -1.64
CA ARG A 1052 44.22 -11.10 -2.07
C ARG A 1052 44.64 -9.90 -1.21
N LEU A 1053 43.69 -9.18 -0.62
CA LEU A 1053 43.92 -7.92 0.12
C LEU A 1053 44.69 -8.14 1.44
N LEU A 1054 44.41 -9.25 2.13
CA LEU A 1054 44.99 -9.68 3.42
C LEU A 1054 46.52 -9.93 3.38
N LEU A 1055 47.14 -9.79 2.20
CA LEU A 1055 48.55 -10.12 1.94
C LEU A 1055 49.47 -8.88 1.92
N GLU A 1056 48.94 -7.66 1.74
CA GLU A 1056 49.75 -6.44 1.63
C GLU A 1056 50.11 -5.80 2.99
N GLU A 1057 49.22 -5.88 3.98
CA GLU A 1057 49.31 -5.16 5.27
C GLU A 1057 50.56 -5.51 6.10
N ILE A 1058 51.11 -6.71 5.91
CA ILE A 1058 52.17 -7.26 6.76
C ILE A 1058 53.55 -6.59 6.47
N LEU A 1059 53.65 -5.75 5.44
CA LEU A 1059 54.92 -5.10 5.05
C LEU A 1059 55.22 -3.80 5.82
N GLU A 1060 54.26 -2.90 6.03
CA GLU A 1060 54.53 -1.47 6.40
C GLU A 1060 55.29 -1.22 7.72
N ALA A 1061 55.28 -2.17 8.66
CA ALA A 1061 55.67 -1.97 10.05
C ALA A 1061 57.14 -1.57 10.32
N LYS A 1062 58.01 -1.55 9.30
CA LYS A 1062 59.46 -1.46 9.47
C LYS A 1062 60.05 -0.04 9.42
N LEU A 1063 59.37 0.90 8.75
CA LEU A 1063 59.92 2.23 8.42
C LEU A 1063 60.16 3.14 9.65
N GLY A 1064 59.45 2.94 10.76
CA GLY A 1064 59.36 3.93 11.85
C GLY A 1064 60.60 4.19 12.71
N ALA A 1065 61.65 3.35 12.64
CA ALA A 1065 62.70 3.30 13.66
C ALA A 1065 63.67 4.51 13.69
N LEU A 1066 63.78 5.29 12.61
CA LEU A 1066 64.88 6.25 12.40
C LEU A 1066 64.58 7.73 12.69
N ARG A 1067 63.37 8.07 13.14
CA ARG A 1067 62.94 9.47 13.37
C ARG A 1067 63.40 10.09 14.69
N ASN A 1068 64.01 9.32 15.60
CA ASN A 1068 64.08 9.69 17.03
C ASN A 1068 65.28 10.58 17.44
N ASP A 1069 66.44 10.52 16.78
CA ASP A 1069 67.69 11.17 17.25
C ASP A 1069 67.67 12.70 17.29
N TYR A 1070 66.84 13.36 16.47
CA TYR A 1070 66.86 14.82 16.33
C TYR A 1070 66.10 15.56 17.48
N LEU A 1071 65.21 14.83 18.16
CA LEU A 1071 64.30 15.31 19.22
C LEU A 1071 65.04 15.91 20.43
N ASP A 1072 66.18 15.32 20.81
CA ASP A 1072 66.89 15.54 22.08
C ASP A 1072 67.62 16.89 22.22
N ARG A 1073 67.66 17.70 21.15
CA ARG A 1073 68.38 18.98 21.17
C ARG A 1073 67.52 20.13 21.71
N LEU A 1074 66.26 20.24 21.26
CA LEU A 1074 65.37 21.35 21.63
C LEU A 1074 64.80 21.23 23.04
N SER A 1075 64.56 20.00 23.51
CA SER A 1075 64.04 19.71 24.85
C SER A 1075 64.85 20.37 25.98
N ARG A 1076 66.18 20.47 25.82
CA ARG A 1076 67.08 21.06 26.81
C ARG A 1076 66.90 22.57 27.04
N GLY A 1077 66.45 23.34 26.05
CA GLY A 1077 66.24 24.79 26.21
C GLY A 1077 65.02 25.13 27.06
N ILE A 1078 63.91 24.42 26.81
CA ILE A 1078 62.61 24.64 27.47
C ILE A 1078 62.69 24.26 28.96
N HIS A 1079 63.55 23.31 29.33
CA HIS A 1079 63.76 22.93 30.72
C HIS A 1079 64.46 24.00 31.59
N ALA A 1080 65.02 25.07 31.04
CA ALA A 1080 65.74 26.10 31.82
C ALA A 1080 64.90 27.26 32.41
N LEU A 1081 63.63 27.44 32.02
CA LEU A 1081 62.79 28.61 32.42
C LEU A 1081 61.75 28.28 33.50
N GLU A 1082 61.62 29.07 34.56
CA GLU A 1082 60.81 28.70 35.75
C GLU A 1082 59.49 29.48 35.96
N SER A 1083 59.24 30.61 35.30
CA SER A 1083 58.00 31.39 35.51
C SER A 1083 56.98 31.19 34.37
N LYS A 1084 55.68 31.25 34.70
CA LYS A 1084 54.58 31.11 33.72
C LYS A 1084 54.64 32.22 32.65
N GLU A 1085 54.89 33.46 33.07
CA GLU A 1085 55.04 34.61 32.18
C GLU A 1085 56.32 34.54 31.33
N GLY A 1086 57.41 33.98 31.86
CA GLY A 1086 58.66 33.77 31.12
C GLY A 1086 58.56 32.65 30.07
N LEU A 1087 57.77 31.61 30.36
CA LEU A 1087 57.43 30.57 29.38
C LEU A 1087 56.57 31.13 28.24
N GLU A 1088 55.62 32.02 28.55
CA GLU A 1088 54.80 32.68 27.54
C GLU A 1088 55.63 33.59 26.63
N GLN A 1089 56.53 34.41 27.21
CA GLN A 1089 57.47 35.21 26.43
C GLN A 1089 58.41 34.36 25.56
N TYR A 1090 58.89 33.23 26.05
CA TYR A 1090 59.75 32.32 25.28
C TYR A 1090 58.99 31.64 24.14
N TRP A 1091 57.74 31.25 24.38
CA TRP A 1091 56.86 30.68 23.37
C TRP A 1091 56.64 31.64 22.18
N GLN A 1092 56.32 32.90 22.47
CA GLN A 1092 56.17 33.92 21.42
C GLN A 1092 57.50 34.22 20.68
N THR A 1093 58.65 33.77 21.21
CA THR A 1093 59.98 33.97 20.59
C THR A 1093 60.41 32.81 19.67
N ILE A 1094 60.24 31.54 20.06
CA ILE A 1094 60.74 30.38 19.27
C ILE A 1094 59.82 29.96 18.11
N LYS A 1095 58.55 30.35 18.18
CA LYS A 1095 57.48 30.07 17.21
C LYS A 1095 57.82 30.41 15.75
N THR A 1096 58.74 31.35 15.50
CA THR A 1096 59.19 31.73 14.16
C THR A 1096 60.25 30.81 13.54
N GLU A 1097 61.09 30.16 14.34
CA GLU A 1097 62.21 29.32 13.83
C GLU A 1097 61.72 27.92 13.42
N LEU A 1098 60.81 27.36 14.21
CA LEU A 1098 60.17 26.06 13.96
C LEU A 1098 59.47 25.99 12.60
N ARG A 1099 58.90 27.10 12.13
CA ARG A 1099 58.23 27.22 10.83
C ARG A 1099 59.17 26.98 9.62
N ALA A 1100 60.49 26.88 9.83
CA ALA A 1100 61.50 26.81 8.76
C ALA A 1100 61.94 25.38 8.34
N TYR A 1101 62.12 24.42 9.26
CA TYR A 1101 62.66 23.07 8.93
C TYR A 1101 61.59 22.04 8.52
N ARG A 1102 60.37 22.50 8.20
CA ARG A 1102 59.17 21.66 8.06
C ARG A 1102 59.26 20.52 7.03
N MET A 1103 60.12 20.57 6.01
CA MET A 1103 60.10 19.57 4.91
C MET A 1103 60.65 18.18 5.26
N PHE A 1104 61.47 18.04 6.30
CA PHE A 1104 62.02 16.74 6.76
C PHE A 1104 61.42 16.28 8.10
N LEU A 1105 60.68 17.17 8.77
CA LEU A 1105 60.25 17.03 10.18
C LEU A 1105 58.73 17.16 10.37
N GLY A 1106 58.04 17.88 9.48
CA GLY A 1106 56.61 18.16 9.59
C GLY A 1106 56.25 19.28 10.56
N ILE A 1107 54.99 19.76 10.45
CA ILE A 1107 54.37 20.70 11.41
C ILE A 1107 54.22 20.06 12.81
N GLU A 1108 54.18 18.73 12.83
CA GLU A 1108 54.24 17.83 13.99
C GLU A 1108 55.42 18.18 14.93
N TYR A 1109 56.56 18.57 14.35
CA TYR A 1109 57.76 18.92 15.09
C TYR A 1109 57.65 20.30 15.79
N GLU A 1110 56.84 21.21 15.26
CA GLU A 1110 56.53 22.50 15.89
C GLU A 1110 55.53 22.32 17.03
N SER A 1111 54.52 21.48 16.78
CA SER A 1111 53.52 21.04 17.76
C SER A 1111 54.14 20.30 18.96
N LEU A 1112 55.23 19.55 18.73
CA LEU A 1112 56.03 18.91 19.79
C LEU A 1112 56.60 19.96 20.77
N ILE A 1113 57.19 21.04 20.26
CA ILE A 1113 57.84 22.07 21.07
C ILE A 1113 56.84 22.96 21.79
N ALA A 1114 55.75 23.35 21.12
CA ALA A 1114 54.61 23.99 21.77
C ALA A 1114 54.09 23.14 22.96
N GLY A 1115 54.08 21.81 22.80
CA GLY A 1115 53.68 20.87 23.84
C GLY A 1115 54.61 20.78 25.04
N LEU A 1116 55.91 21.01 24.85
CA LEU A 1116 56.87 21.07 25.96
C LEU A 1116 56.66 22.35 26.79
N ILE A 1117 56.22 23.45 26.19
CA ILE A 1117 55.82 24.66 26.92
C ILE A 1117 54.46 24.47 27.60
N ASP A 1118 53.43 23.97 26.90
CA ASP A 1118 52.12 23.70 27.50
C ASP A 1118 52.23 22.79 28.74
N ARG A 1119 53.08 21.75 28.68
CA ARG A 1119 53.37 20.85 29.83
C ARG A 1119 54.10 21.54 30.99
N LYS A 1120 54.96 22.51 30.72
CA LYS A 1120 55.70 23.24 31.76
C LYS A 1120 54.88 24.36 32.39
N THR A 1121 54.00 24.95 31.59
CA THR A 1121 53.02 25.97 31.98
C THR A 1121 51.93 25.38 32.89
N SER A 1122 51.59 24.09 32.70
CA SER A 1122 50.64 23.36 33.55
C SER A 1122 51.22 22.71 34.80
N SER A 1123 52.55 22.58 34.92
CA SER A 1123 53.22 22.02 36.12
C SER A 1123 53.64 23.08 37.16
N ASN A 1124 53.33 24.36 36.90
CA ASN A 1124 53.58 25.50 37.80
C ASN A 1124 52.27 26.10 38.41
N LEU A 1125 51.19 25.33 38.41
CA LEU A 1125 49.96 25.66 39.17
C LEU A 1125 50.01 24.95 40.54
N PRO A 1126 49.87 25.68 41.66
CA PRO A 1126 49.50 25.07 42.94
C PRO A 1126 48.03 24.61 42.94
#